data_AF-A0A2T0LV13-F1
#
_entry.id   AF-A0A2T0LV13-F1
#
_cell.length_a   1.000
_cell.length_b   1.000
_cell.length_c   1.000
_cell.angle_alpha   90.00
_cell.angle_beta   90.00
_cell.angle_gamma   90.00
#
_symmetry.space_group_name_H-M   'P 1'
#
loop_
_entity.id
_entity.type
_entity.pdbx_description
1 polymer ?
#
loop_
_entity_poly.entity_id
_entity_poly.type
_entity_poly.pdbx_seq_one_letter_code
_entity_poly.pdbx_strand_id
1 'polypeptide(L)'
;MQTWAKRGIQTALVTGGLLMLGTGIASANEKVDPDTPAGPLDLTASIPVDIGDNAVAVAGQQVDLPGHQGEISTKPVTDPINKAAAPLGKATAPLSKATAPATAPLNKAASMASQAGSTLGKSASKAPAQERVAPATQQSSEPFQGNKVVGNVAVPIQITGNAIGVLGHAEVDSDHSQSYAHNTDVSTSGAGGGLAGNVVALDWALPVQISGNAGGLFGSGKTSGSAEQSTATTGTIETDGTNGGLAGNVVSPQFATPVQVSGNALGWFLGHAETDFDSESEAESGGYIITHGDQGAGAGNVVGAPIALPVRVANDAVSWGGDADASGGSETEAIAGGTTPGMKNIPAFIQTDGDESFLSGNIVDPQGALLASVTGTAAAWIGNSVTEDTSSEAEMQAGGFASTSGQNAAGSGNIADLPVALPVEVFGVGGTWIGNAHAKGHENATSATAGEGTYSNGDGSMLSANTVTGQVASTVEAFGIGGSWIGNASGNATEEKNVQSGQYNGTRGNDAAGSGNLVQVPVAGPVEIFGVGGSWIGQGYGTAEETKRVKAGGGGSTDDDNGFLAANLVSAPLSVPAQVFGVGGTWIGNGHGAATADTISEAGGDVKANGKKGTGSGNIGFVPVSLPAQVHGVGASWIGNGSGTSENLTDSLAVGDASTTGKGGSVAGNIIQVPAGAAATVFGVGASWIGTGHGDATNDVVSAAGGDSKTNGDGGSIAGNVLSAQALPIAQVFGDAASLTAVATGTGYNTTDVASGGDITTSGEGGAISGDIFDVPVAAVAQVFGVAASVGGVAHAVADNDTVGTVGGQTTTAGSTDALSGLNEQHPLGVLVQVYDLPLELLAEVSTTVSNMTDISVAGEEPQINLPITGAELPATGLPSLPSTSGLPVGMAKASQLPTTGLPGLGSLPVSGLPLTALTASPLEVSHLGALEGLSGLGGGLPDVSSLPVSLPTTGGLPLGSRAAERADLPQVNTLPVELLPTDLPSALPIGDTQVLPAVDAGSLAPAGELPALPQLDSSPLGSFQGVLDGVSVNDFNLG
;
A
#
# COMPACT_ATOMS: atom_id res chain seq x y z
N MET A 1 -11.90 -1.69 -1.82
CA MET A 1 -12.56 -1.29 -0.53
C MET A 1 -13.79 -2.14 -0.26
N GLN A 2 -13.76 -2.98 0.77
CA GLN A 2 -14.94 -3.76 1.17
C GLN A 2 -16.03 -2.86 1.79
N THR A 3 -17.30 -3.24 1.61
CA THR A 3 -18.48 -2.45 2.01
C THR A 3 -18.52 -2.16 3.52
N TRP A 4 -17.85 -2.96 4.36
CA TRP A 4 -17.76 -2.76 5.80
C TRP A 4 -16.77 -1.66 6.20
N ALA A 5 -15.62 -1.51 5.51
CA ALA A 5 -14.67 -0.41 5.75
C ALA A 5 -15.27 0.95 5.35
N LYS A 6 -15.98 0.99 4.21
CA LYS A 6 -16.71 2.19 3.77
C LYS A 6 -17.83 2.57 4.75
N ARG A 7 -18.55 1.57 5.28
CA ARG A 7 -19.61 1.79 6.30
C ARG A 7 -19.02 2.11 7.67
N GLY A 8 -17.87 1.55 8.04
CA GLY A 8 -17.14 1.84 9.28
C GLY A 8 -16.61 3.27 9.30
N ILE A 9 -15.94 3.70 8.23
CA ILE A 9 -15.49 5.09 8.03
C ILE A 9 -16.68 6.05 7.96
N GLN A 10 -17.77 5.69 7.27
CA GLN A 10 -18.99 6.51 7.26
C GLN A 10 -19.65 6.61 8.62
N THR A 11 -19.68 5.52 9.40
CA THR A 11 -20.28 5.51 10.74
C THR A 11 -19.37 6.24 11.73
N ALA A 12 -18.04 6.13 11.63
CA ALA A 12 -17.07 6.88 12.42
C ALA A 12 -17.08 8.38 12.08
N LEU A 13 -17.22 8.75 10.80
CA LEU A 13 -17.37 10.15 10.38
C LEU A 13 -18.73 10.75 10.76
N VAL A 14 -19.82 9.98 10.70
CA VAL A 14 -21.15 10.44 11.11
C VAL A 14 -21.28 10.50 12.64
N THR A 15 -20.76 9.51 13.35
CA THR A 15 -20.77 9.47 14.83
C THR A 15 -19.75 10.46 15.40
N GLY A 16 -18.55 10.54 14.83
CA GLY A 16 -17.53 11.55 15.13
C GLY A 16 -17.98 12.96 14.74
N GLY A 17 -18.69 13.14 13.62
CA GLY A 17 -19.31 14.41 13.23
C GLY A 17 -20.47 14.84 14.14
N LEU A 18 -21.28 13.89 14.61
CA LEU A 18 -22.33 14.14 15.61
C LEU A 18 -21.77 14.41 17.01
N LEU A 19 -20.64 13.80 17.37
CA LEU A 19 -19.87 14.11 18.59
C LEU A 19 -19.18 15.48 18.48
N MET A 20 -18.58 15.83 17.35
CA MET A 20 -18.00 17.15 17.06
C MET A 20 -19.04 18.28 17.11
N LEU A 21 -20.26 18.04 16.61
CA LEU A 21 -21.37 18.99 16.72
C LEU A 21 -21.97 19.03 18.13
N GLY A 22 -21.91 17.93 18.89
CA GLY A 22 -22.40 17.85 20.27
C GLY A 22 -21.49 18.56 21.28
N THR A 23 -20.17 18.48 21.11
CA THR A 23 -19.17 19.14 21.99
C THR A 23 -19.04 20.63 21.70
N GLY A 24 -19.20 21.05 20.44
CA GLY A 24 -19.16 22.46 20.03
C GLY A 24 -20.36 23.32 20.48
N ILE A 25 -21.49 22.72 20.89
CA ILE A 25 -22.69 23.47 21.29
C ILE A 25 -22.71 23.82 22.79
N ALA A 26 -21.82 23.25 23.62
CA ALA A 26 -22.01 23.28 25.07
C ALA A 26 -20.89 23.92 25.91
N SER A 27 -19.83 24.46 25.31
CA SER A 27 -18.74 25.13 26.04
C SER A 27 -18.68 26.64 25.74
N ALA A 28 -19.42 27.44 26.51
CA ALA A 28 -19.14 28.87 26.61
C ALA A 28 -19.53 29.37 28.00
N ASN A 29 -18.53 29.61 28.85
CA ASN A 29 -18.71 30.34 30.10
C ASN A 29 -18.98 31.83 29.76
N GLU A 30 -20.05 32.42 30.31
CA GLU A 30 -20.50 33.80 29.97
C GLU A 30 -19.67 34.91 30.65
N LYS A 31 -18.45 34.61 31.12
CA LYS A 31 -17.63 35.56 31.87
C LYS A 31 -16.25 35.70 31.26
N VAL A 32 -16.07 36.74 30.44
CA VAL A 32 -14.76 37.12 29.89
C VAL A 32 -13.94 37.76 31.01
N ASP A 33 -13.04 36.98 31.60
CA ASP A 33 -11.98 37.47 32.48
C ASP A 33 -10.67 37.56 31.66
N PRO A 34 -10.02 38.73 31.55
CA PRO A 34 -8.78 38.89 30.80
C PRO A 34 -7.56 38.18 31.43
N ASP A 35 -7.69 37.63 32.64
CA ASP A 35 -6.70 36.73 33.25
C ASP A 35 -7.01 35.23 32.96
N THR A 36 -8.03 34.93 32.13
CA THR A 36 -8.37 33.56 31.68
C THR A 36 -7.42 33.12 30.55
N PRO A 37 -6.96 31.85 30.53
CA PRO A 37 -6.15 31.30 29.44
C PRO A 37 -6.79 31.53 28.06
N ALA A 38 -5.95 31.55 27.01
CA ALA A 38 -6.36 31.72 25.62
C ALA A 38 -7.61 30.88 25.26
N GLY A 39 -8.47 31.46 24.41
CA GLY A 39 -9.75 30.88 24.04
C GLY A 39 -9.67 29.44 23.52
N PRO A 40 -10.82 28.74 23.45
CA PRO A 40 -10.87 27.35 23.02
C PRO A 40 -10.60 27.15 21.52
N LEU A 41 -10.48 28.23 20.73
CA LEU A 41 -10.22 28.19 19.29
C LEU A 41 -8.92 28.93 18.99
N ASP A 42 -7.98 28.23 18.36
CA ASP A 42 -6.71 28.76 17.87
C ASP A 42 -6.50 28.31 16.41
N LEU A 43 -6.75 29.21 15.45
CA LEU A 43 -6.64 28.91 14.02
C LEU A 43 -5.61 29.83 13.37
N THR A 44 -4.51 29.24 12.94
CA THR A 44 -3.43 29.89 12.19
C THR A 44 -3.41 29.37 10.76
N ALA A 45 -3.45 30.29 9.79
CA ALA A 45 -3.21 29.98 8.40
C ALA A 45 -2.24 31.02 7.84
N SER A 46 -1.16 30.56 7.22
CA SER A 46 -0.13 31.42 6.63
C SER A 46 0.19 30.99 5.21
N ILE A 47 0.39 31.98 4.34
CA ILE A 47 0.73 31.79 2.93
C ILE A 47 1.86 32.78 2.61
N PRO A 48 3.09 32.52 3.08
CA PRO A 48 4.23 33.31 2.67
C PRO A 48 4.54 33.04 1.20
N VAL A 49 4.92 34.10 0.49
CA VAL A 49 5.18 34.08 -0.95
C VAL A 49 6.55 34.70 -1.19
N ASP A 50 7.40 33.98 -1.89
CA ASP A 50 8.70 34.43 -2.39
C ASP A 50 8.74 34.24 -3.91
N ILE A 51 8.83 35.36 -4.62
CA ILE A 51 8.94 35.41 -6.07
C ILE A 51 10.23 36.19 -6.35
N GLY A 52 11.17 35.57 -7.05
CA GLY A 52 12.48 36.16 -7.36
C GLY A 52 12.99 35.67 -8.69
N ASP A 53 13.94 36.38 -9.29
CA ASP A 53 14.75 35.87 -10.41
C ASP A 53 13.94 35.12 -11.48
N ASN A 54 12.90 35.75 -12.03
CA ASN A 54 12.14 35.20 -13.15
C ASN A 54 12.27 36.14 -14.35
N ALA A 55 12.37 35.60 -15.56
CA ALA A 55 12.51 36.40 -16.76
C ALA A 55 11.64 35.90 -17.92
N VAL A 56 11.13 36.83 -18.71
CA VAL A 56 10.45 36.57 -19.98
C VAL A 56 11.10 37.38 -21.09
N ALA A 57 11.47 36.75 -22.19
CA ALA A 57 11.93 37.46 -23.37
C ALA A 57 10.86 37.48 -24.46
N VAL A 58 10.58 38.66 -25.02
CA VAL A 58 9.67 38.85 -26.15
C VAL A 58 10.34 39.71 -27.21
N ALA A 59 10.27 39.28 -28.48
CA ALA A 59 10.79 40.03 -29.63
C ALA A 59 12.27 40.45 -29.47
N GLY A 60 13.10 39.53 -28.95
CA GLY A 60 14.54 39.72 -28.77
C GLY A 60 14.96 40.54 -27.54
N GLN A 61 14.03 40.93 -26.66
CA GLN A 61 14.35 41.63 -25.42
C GLN A 61 13.89 40.82 -24.21
N GLN A 62 14.81 40.58 -23.26
CA GLN A 62 14.50 40.04 -21.94
C GLN A 62 13.88 41.12 -21.05
N VAL A 63 12.88 40.72 -20.27
CA VAL A 63 12.25 41.49 -19.22
C VAL A 63 12.32 40.65 -17.95
N ASP A 64 13.10 41.12 -16.98
CA ASP A 64 13.12 40.54 -15.64
C ASP A 64 11.81 40.90 -14.94
N LEU A 65 11.10 39.88 -14.47
CA LEU A 65 9.84 40.05 -13.77
C LEU A 65 10.10 40.58 -12.35
N PRO A 66 9.22 41.45 -11.84
CA PRO A 66 9.39 41.99 -10.50
C PRO A 66 9.25 40.89 -9.44
N GLY A 67 10.20 40.82 -8.52
CA GLY A 67 10.11 39.95 -7.36
C GLY A 67 9.08 40.42 -6.32
N HIS A 68 8.64 39.50 -5.47
CA HIS A 68 7.75 39.76 -4.35
C HIS A 68 8.08 38.86 -3.16
N GLN A 69 8.31 39.47 -2.00
CA GLN A 69 8.38 38.77 -0.72
C GLN A 69 7.30 39.32 0.21
N GLY A 70 6.42 38.45 0.69
CA GLY A 70 5.32 38.87 1.55
C GLY A 70 4.45 37.71 2.01
N GLU A 71 3.40 38.02 2.76
CA GLU A 71 2.41 37.04 3.20
C GLU A 71 1.03 37.45 2.66
N ILE A 72 0.31 36.51 2.04
CA ILE A 72 -1.07 36.74 1.61
C ILE A 72 -1.98 36.72 2.84
N SER A 73 -2.81 37.76 3.01
CA SER A 73 -3.70 37.84 4.17
C SER A 73 -4.74 36.71 4.17
N THR A 74 -4.68 35.87 5.19
CA THR A 74 -5.65 34.78 5.41
C THR A 74 -6.91 35.24 6.15
N LYS A 75 -6.96 36.51 6.59
CA LYS A 75 -8.10 37.13 7.31
C LYS A 75 -9.45 36.95 6.62
N PRO A 76 -9.60 37.03 5.29
CA PRO A 76 -10.89 36.79 4.63
C PRO A 76 -11.43 35.36 4.80
N VAL A 77 -10.56 34.40 5.13
CA VAL A 77 -10.89 32.99 5.36
C VAL A 77 -10.97 32.67 6.84
N THR A 78 -10.02 33.15 7.65
CA THR A 78 -9.96 32.90 9.09
C THR A 78 -10.95 33.77 9.87
N ASP A 79 -11.19 35.03 9.47
CA ASP A 79 -12.10 35.92 10.19
C ASP A 79 -13.57 35.45 10.17
N PRO A 80 -14.17 34.99 9.06
CA PRO A 80 -15.55 34.49 9.08
C PRO A 80 -15.71 33.24 9.93
N ILE A 81 -14.70 32.38 9.99
CA ILE A 81 -14.69 31.14 10.79
C ILE A 81 -14.55 31.50 12.27
N ASN A 82 -13.56 32.33 12.61
CA ASN A 82 -13.33 32.83 13.96
C ASN A 82 -14.52 33.68 14.47
N LYS A 83 -15.17 34.46 13.59
CA LYS A 83 -16.38 35.23 13.92
C LYS A 83 -17.66 34.40 13.95
N ALA A 84 -17.76 33.29 13.21
CA ALA A 84 -18.89 32.37 13.31
C ALA A 84 -18.85 31.57 14.61
N ALA A 85 -17.64 31.34 15.16
CA ALA A 85 -17.45 30.74 16.48
C ALA A 85 -17.67 31.71 17.66
N ALA A 86 -17.63 33.03 17.43
CA ALA A 86 -17.70 34.04 18.50
C ALA A 86 -19.10 34.26 19.13
N PRO A 87 -20.25 34.11 18.44
CA PRO A 87 -21.57 34.31 19.04
C PRO A 87 -22.41 33.02 19.05
N LEU A 88 -22.02 32.01 19.84
CA LEU A 88 -22.87 30.83 20.12
C LEU A 88 -23.66 30.90 21.43
N GLY A 89 -23.68 32.05 22.11
CA GLY A 89 -24.50 32.26 23.31
C GLY A 89 -26.01 32.39 23.09
N LYS A 90 -26.54 32.34 21.85
CA LYS A 90 -28.00 32.46 21.62
C LYS A 90 -28.52 31.61 20.45
N ALA A 91 -29.36 30.66 20.83
CA ALA A 91 -30.50 30.07 20.11
C ALA A 91 -30.39 28.62 19.61
N THR A 92 -31.48 27.91 19.89
CA THR A 92 -31.78 26.48 19.79
C THR A 92 -32.29 26.03 18.40
N ALA A 93 -31.58 25.09 17.74
CA ALA A 93 -32.01 24.08 16.74
C ALA A 93 -32.80 24.51 15.45
N PRO A 94 -32.90 23.67 14.37
CA PRO A 94 -32.37 22.32 14.19
C PRO A 94 -31.48 22.10 12.95
N LEU A 95 -30.81 20.95 13.04
CA LEU A 95 -29.89 20.28 12.13
C LEU A 95 -30.61 19.72 10.88
N SER A 96 -30.28 20.18 9.68
CA SER A 96 -30.53 19.44 8.44
C SER A 96 -29.72 19.98 7.26
N LYS A 97 -28.53 19.42 7.04
CA LYS A 97 -27.82 19.21 5.74
C LYS A 97 -26.31 19.21 5.95
N ALA A 98 -25.74 18.05 6.22
CA ALA A 98 -24.32 17.79 5.98
C ALA A 98 -24.13 16.28 5.73
N THR A 99 -24.52 15.85 4.54
CA THR A 99 -24.13 14.56 3.96
C THR A 99 -23.43 14.86 2.65
N ALA A 100 -22.10 14.92 2.64
CA ALA A 100 -21.28 14.90 1.44
C ALA A 100 -19.96 14.14 1.72
N PRO A 101 -19.40 13.41 0.73
CA PRO A 101 -18.29 12.48 0.94
C PRO A 101 -16.93 13.18 1.13
N ALA A 102 -15.97 12.44 1.71
CA ALA A 102 -14.59 12.82 2.00
C ALA A 102 -13.69 13.04 0.76
N THR A 103 -14.20 13.72 -0.27
CA THR A 103 -13.43 14.32 -1.37
C THR A 103 -13.65 15.84 -1.45
N ALA A 104 -14.53 16.36 -0.59
CA ALA A 104 -14.84 17.79 -0.51
C ALA A 104 -13.73 18.65 0.11
N PRO A 105 -12.98 18.24 1.16
CA PRO A 105 -11.98 19.12 1.78
C PRO A 105 -10.79 19.43 0.87
N LEU A 106 -10.28 18.41 0.15
CA LEU A 106 -9.11 18.53 -0.73
C LEU A 106 -9.42 19.35 -2.00
N ASN A 107 -10.55 19.08 -2.65
CA ASN A 107 -11.04 19.89 -3.78
C ASN A 107 -11.41 21.32 -3.36
N LYS A 108 -11.86 21.50 -2.11
CA LYS A 108 -12.19 22.82 -1.57
C LYS A 108 -10.94 23.62 -1.23
N ALA A 109 -9.88 23.01 -0.70
CA ALA A 109 -8.59 23.65 -0.47
C ALA A 109 -7.95 24.12 -1.80
N ALA A 110 -7.93 23.27 -2.83
CA ALA A 110 -7.48 23.65 -4.18
C ALA A 110 -8.35 24.76 -4.82
N SER A 111 -9.67 24.74 -4.58
CA SER A 111 -10.57 25.82 -5.03
C SER A 111 -10.43 27.13 -4.24
N MET A 112 -9.97 27.05 -2.99
CA MET A 112 -9.77 28.22 -2.12
C MET A 112 -8.43 28.90 -2.41
N ALA A 113 -7.38 28.14 -2.74
CA ALA A 113 -6.12 28.68 -3.26
C ALA A 113 -6.31 29.42 -4.60
N SER A 114 -7.14 28.89 -5.50
CA SER A 114 -7.48 29.56 -6.77
C SER A 114 -8.43 30.77 -6.61
N GLN A 115 -9.33 30.77 -5.61
CA GLN A 115 -10.15 31.96 -5.30
C GLN A 115 -9.40 33.06 -4.55
N ALA A 116 -8.36 32.72 -3.77
CA ALA A 116 -7.52 33.70 -3.07
C ALA A 116 -6.81 34.66 -4.05
N GLY A 117 -6.38 34.17 -5.22
CA GLY A 117 -5.81 35.00 -6.29
C GLY A 117 -6.77 36.05 -6.88
N SER A 118 -8.08 35.82 -6.82
CA SER A 118 -9.10 36.73 -7.41
C SER A 118 -9.58 37.86 -6.49
N THR A 119 -9.22 37.83 -5.19
CA THR A 119 -9.82 38.70 -4.17
C THR A 119 -8.86 39.76 -3.60
N LEU A 120 -7.73 40.00 -4.28
CA LEU A 120 -6.72 41.00 -3.91
C LEU A 120 -7.12 42.48 -4.13
N GLY A 121 -8.39 42.76 -4.42
CA GLY A 121 -8.83 44.09 -4.81
C GLY A 121 -9.29 45.04 -3.70
N LYS A 122 -9.76 44.58 -2.53
CA LYS A 122 -10.52 45.48 -1.63
C LYS A 122 -10.43 45.16 -0.13
N SER A 123 -9.87 46.14 0.58
CA SER A 123 -10.34 46.71 1.86
C SER A 123 -9.50 46.45 3.12
N ALA A 124 -9.00 47.57 3.67
CA ALA A 124 -8.52 47.72 5.04
C ALA A 124 -9.40 48.74 5.78
N SER A 125 -9.70 48.52 7.07
CA SER A 125 -9.61 49.56 8.12
C SER A 125 -10.01 49.11 9.54
N LYS A 126 -9.10 49.43 10.48
CA LYS A 126 -9.23 49.96 11.86
C LYS A 126 -9.81 49.13 13.03
N ALA A 127 -8.99 49.06 14.08
CA ALA A 127 -9.27 48.68 15.47
C ALA A 127 -9.44 49.91 16.40
N PRO A 128 -9.99 49.71 17.62
CA PRO A 128 -9.46 50.41 18.80
C PRO A 128 -9.40 49.55 20.09
N ALA A 129 -8.67 50.07 21.09
CA ALA A 129 -8.26 49.46 22.36
C ALA A 129 -8.99 50.04 23.59
N GLN A 130 -9.06 49.30 24.73
CA GLN A 130 -8.44 49.62 26.04
C GLN A 130 -9.10 49.02 27.31
N GLU A 131 -8.21 48.70 28.27
CA GLU A 131 -8.22 48.82 29.76
C GLU A 131 -8.89 47.81 30.72
N ARG A 132 -8.23 47.71 31.90
CA ARG A 132 -8.04 46.57 32.82
C ARG A 132 -8.53 46.90 34.23
N VAL A 133 -9.23 45.99 34.92
CA VAL A 133 -9.28 45.88 36.41
C VAL A 133 -9.59 44.42 36.82
N ALA A 134 -8.75 43.84 37.70
CA ALA A 134 -8.89 42.48 38.28
C ALA A 134 -9.88 42.45 39.47
N PRO A 135 -10.52 41.31 39.81
CA PRO A 135 -9.87 40.40 40.79
C PRO A 135 -10.16 38.88 40.64
N ALA A 136 -9.18 38.12 41.14
CA ALA A 136 -9.07 36.68 41.39
C ALA A 136 -10.34 35.89 41.74
N THR A 137 -10.42 34.61 41.29
CA THR A 137 -10.89 33.45 42.08
C THR A 137 -10.68 32.08 41.39
N GLN A 138 -10.07 31.16 42.13
CA GLN A 138 -10.39 29.74 42.39
C GLN A 138 -10.89 28.82 41.25
N GLN A 139 -10.17 27.70 41.10
CA GLN A 139 -10.54 26.49 40.35
C GLN A 139 -11.97 26.04 40.67
N SER A 140 -12.80 25.92 39.63
CA SER A 140 -14.10 25.25 39.70
C SER A 140 -14.19 24.20 38.60
N SER A 141 -14.72 23.03 38.97
CA SER A 141 -14.93 21.83 38.16
C SER A 141 -16.14 21.99 37.23
N GLU A 142 -16.03 22.78 36.17
CA GLU A 142 -17.08 22.90 35.16
C GLU A 142 -16.95 21.78 34.10
N PRO A 143 -18.05 21.15 33.67
CA PRO A 143 -18.02 19.93 32.85
C PRO A 143 -17.49 20.12 31.41
N PHE A 144 -17.27 21.35 30.96
CA PHE A 144 -16.87 21.69 29.58
C PHE A 144 -15.56 22.47 29.48
N GLN A 145 -14.85 22.66 30.59
CA GLN A 145 -13.59 23.39 30.60
C GLN A 145 -12.48 22.59 29.91
N GLY A 146 -11.49 23.29 29.37
CA GLY A 146 -10.29 22.66 28.78
C GLY A 146 -10.45 22.12 27.36
N ASN A 147 -11.62 22.19 26.72
CA ASN A 147 -11.72 21.80 25.31
C ASN A 147 -10.94 22.76 24.41
N LYS A 148 -10.18 22.22 23.45
CA LYS A 148 -9.33 22.98 22.51
C LYS A 148 -9.60 22.56 21.07
N VAL A 149 -9.68 23.55 20.19
CA VAL A 149 -9.70 23.41 18.75
C VAL A 149 -8.52 24.20 18.22
N VAL A 150 -7.54 23.50 17.67
CA VAL A 150 -6.32 24.07 17.11
C VAL A 150 -6.24 23.71 15.63
N GLY A 151 -5.79 24.65 14.80
CA GLY A 151 -5.61 24.42 13.38
C GLY A 151 -4.49 25.27 12.85
N ASN A 152 -3.43 24.63 12.38
CA ASN A 152 -2.27 25.26 11.81
C ASN A 152 -2.16 24.83 10.34
N VAL A 153 -2.12 25.79 9.43
CA VAL A 153 -1.96 25.54 8.00
C VAL A 153 -0.89 26.48 7.46
N ALA A 154 0.17 25.91 6.90
CA ALA A 154 1.23 26.63 6.23
C ALA A 154 1.27 26.27 4.76
N VAL A 155 1.14 27.27 3.89
CA VAL A 155 1.28 27.12 2.43
C VAL A 155 2.33 28.08 1.88
N PRO A 156 3.63 27.88 2.16
CA PRO A 156 4.67 28.70 1.55
C PRO A 156 4.70 28.49 0.04
N ILE A 157 4.88 29.56 -0.72
CA ILE A 157 4.95 29.54 -2.18
C ILE A 157 6.29 30.16 -2.60
N GLN A 158 7.10 29.41 -3.33
CA GLN A 158 8.35 29.88 -3.91
C GLN A 158 8.27 29.79 -5.44
N ILE A 159 8.43 30.90 -6.14
CA ILE A 159 8.48 30.96 -7.61
C ILE A 159 9.76 31.68 -8.02
N THR A 160 10.78 30.92 -8.38
CA THR A 160 12.12 31.48 -8.61
C THR A 160 12.84 30.85 -9.78
N GLY A 161 13.84 31.51 -10.36
CA GLY A 161 14.68 30.89 -11.37
C GLY A 161 13.97 30.54 -12.70
N ASN A 162 12.76 31.05 -13.00
CA ASN A 162 12.04 30.62 -14.22
C ASN A 162 12.39 31.52 -15.42
N ALA A 163 12.74 30.93 -16.56
CA ALA A 163 13.17 31.65 -17.77
C ALA A 163 12.36 31.24 -19.01
N ILE A 164 11.63 32.19 -19.62
CA ILE A 164 10.79 31.92 -20.81
C ILE A 164 11.19 32.81 -21.98
N GLY A 165 11.77 32.22 -23.04
CA GLY A 165 12.13 32.90 -24.28
C GLY A 165 11.08 32.74 -25.39
N VAL A 166 10.29 33.78 -25.68
CA VAL A 166 9.35 33.85 -26.82
C VAL A 166 9.90 34.78 -27.89
N LEU A 167 10.36 34.25 -29.03
CA LEU A 167 11.01 35.06 -30.08
C LEU A 167 12.22 35.88 -29.56
N GLY A 168 12.86 35.43 -28.47
CA GLY A 168 13.95 36.11 -27.78
C GLY A 168 14.65 35.17 -26.80
N HIS A 169 15.74 35.64 -26.17
CA HIS A 169 16.50 34.86 -25.19
C HIS A 169 16.23 35.38 -23.78
N ALA A 170 15.78 34.48 -22.89
CA ALA A 170 15.71 34.68 -21.45
C ALA A 170 16.77 33.80 -20.78
N GLU A 171 17.60 34.38 -19.93
CA GLU A 171 18.58 33.67 -19.10
C GLU A 171 18.45 34.16 -17.66
N VAL A 172 18.46 33.21 -16.72
CA VAL A 172 18.28 33.44 -15.29
C VAL A 172 19.26 32.59 -14.50
N ASP A 173 19.79 33.14 -13.42
CA ASP A 173 20.53 32.42 -12.39
C ASP A 173 19.87 32.75 -11.05
N SER A 174 19.60 31.76 -10.22
CA SER A 174 18.83 31.92 -8.97
C SER A 174 19.42 31.10 -7.84
N ASP A 175 19.45 31.68 -6.64
CA ASP A 175 19.76 30.99 -5.38
C ASP A 175 18.79 31.54 -4.33
N HIS A 176 17.84 30.72 -3.92
CA HIS A 176 16.70 31.14 -3.11
C HIS A 176 16.40 30.12 -2.02
N SER A 177 16.20 30.58 -0.78
CA SER A 177 15.72 29.75 0.33
C SER A 177 14.50 30.36 0.99
N GLN A 178 13.50 29.53 1.26
CA GLN A 178 12.30 29.94 1.99
C GLN A 178 12.02 28.95 3.12
N SER A 179 12.01 29.43 4.37
CA SER A 179 11.59 28.63 5.51
C SER A 179 10.37 29.22 6.21
N TYR A 180 9.48 28.34 6.64
CA TYR A 180 8.35 28.69 7.50
C TYR A 180 8.21 27.64 8.59
N ALA A 181 8.11 28.06 9.84
CA ALA A 181 7.86 27.15 10.95
C ALA A 181 6.81 27.73 11.88
N HIS A 182 5.87 26.90 12.30
CA HIS A 182 4.89 27.21 13.32
C HIS A 182 4.74 26.01 14.24
N ASN A 183 4.86 26.23 15.56
CA ASN A 183 4.68 25.19 16.56
C ASN A 183 3.59 25.59 17.56
N THR A 184 2.59 24.74 17.75
CA THR A 184 1.50 24.96 18.70
C THR A 184 1.24 23.72 19.53
N ASP A 185 1.89 23.65 20.69
CA ASP A 185 1.65 22.58 21.66
C ASP A 185 0.29 22.77 22.35
N VAL A 186 -0.45 21.67 22.51
CA VAL A 186 -1.75 21.63 23.18
C VAL A 186 -1.62 20.81 24.45
N SER A 187 -1.69 21.48 25.60
CA SER A 187 -1.81 20.82 26.90
C SER A 187 -3.14 21.21 27.54
N THR A 188 -3.94 20.22 27.92
CA THR A 188 -5.19 20.41 28.64
C THR A 188 -5.49 19.27 29.61
N SER A 189 -6.54 19.40 30.40
CA SER A 189 -7.01 18.32 31.28
C SER A 189 -8.52 18.37 31.37
N GLY A 190 -9.14 17.22 31.15
CA GLY A 190 -10.54 16.91 31.36
C GLY A 190 -10.80 16.04 32.58
N ALA A 191 -9.79 15.85 33.45
CA ALA A 191 -9.87 14.92 34.57
C ALA A 191 -11.07 15.23 35.49
N GLY A 192 -11.88 14.21 35.78
CA GLY A 192 -13.12 14.32 36.55
C GLY A 192 -14.25 15.13 35.89
N GLY A 193 -14.07 15.62 34.65
CA GLY A 193 -15.04 16.37 33.87
C GLY A 193 -15.89 15.47 32.96
N GLY A 194 -17.07 15.96 32.54
CA GLY A 194 -18.05 15.16 31.78
C GLY A 194 -18.00 15.32 30.25
N LEU A 195 -17.36 16.39 29.74
CA LEU A 195 -17.10 16.69 28.33
C LEU A 195 -15.88 17.63 28.23
N ALA A 196 -14.92 17.49 29.16
CA ALA A 196 -13.82 18.44 29.36
C ALA A 196 -12.52 17.95 28.69
N GLY A 197 -11.58 18.85 28.42
CA GLY A 197 -10.25 18.48 27.95
C GLY A 197 -10.16 17.80 26.57
N ASN A 198 -11.21 17.86 25.74
CA ASN A 198 -11.15 17.28 24.40
C ASN A 198 -10.37 18.19 23.44
N VAL A 199 -9.59 17.60 22.55
CA VAL A 199 -8.76 18.31 21.57
C VAL A 199 -9.17 17.94 20.15
N VAL A 200 -9.34 18.94 19.30
CA VAL A 200 -9.36 18.79 17.85
C VAL A 200 -8.20 19.60 17.31
N ALA A 201 -7.19 18.96 16.74
CA ALA A 201 -6.02 19.60 16.18
C ALA A 201 -5.93 19.30 14.68
N LEU A 202 -5.54 20.26 13.87
CA LEU A 202 -5.22 20.05 12.46
C LEU A 202 -3.87 20.70 12.19
N ASP A 203 -2.93 19.92 11.71
CA ASP A 203 -1.66 20.45 11.21
C ASP A 203 -1.53 20.15 9.73
N TRP A 204 -1.11 21.14 8.94
CA TRP A 204 -0.87 20.97 7.51
C TRP A 204 0.28 21.84 7.01
N ALA A 205 1.37 21.21 6.59
CA ALA A 205 2.48 21.81 5.85
C ALA A 205 2.37 21.47 4.35
N LEU A 206 2.25 22.51 3.50
CA LEU A 206 2.11 22.42 2.04
C LEU A 206 3.01 23.47 1.36
N PRO A 207 4.35 23.29 1.35
CA PRO A 207 5.19 24.10 0.49
C PRO A 207 4.86 23.84 -0.99
N VAL A 208 4.83 24.90 -1.78
CA VAL A 208 4.68 24.88 -3.23
C VAL A 208 5.89 25.57 -3.86
N GLN A 209 6.73 24.79 -4.54
CA GLN A 209 7.94 25.27 -5.20
C GLN A 209 7.78 25.17 -6.73
N ILE A 210 7.98 26.29 -7.42
CA ILE A 210 8.07 26.39 -8.88
C ILE A 210 9.39 27.06 -9.22
N SER A 211 10.43 26.26 -9.41
CA SER A 211 11.80 26.76 -9.50
C SER A 211 12.54 26.31 -10.76
N GLY A 212 13.42 27.14 -11.32
CA GLY A 212 14.34 26.66 -12.35
C GLY A 212 13.68 26.11 -13.62
N ASN A 213 12.48 26.55 -14.01
CA ASN A 213 11.86 26.04 -15.25
C ASN A 213 12.26 26.90 -16.45
N ALA A 214 12.73 26.25 -17.53
CA ALA A 214 13.12 26.89 -18.78
C ALA A 214 12.13 26.60 -19.91
N GLY A 215 11.76 27.63 -20.68
CA GLY A 215 10.87 27.49 -21.83
C GLY A 215 11.34 28.29 -23.05
N GLY A 216 11.24 27.71 -24.25
CA GLY A 216 11.58 28.35 -25.52
C GLY A 216 10.48 28.21 -26.57
N LEU A 217 10.01 29.32 -27.16
CA LEU A 217 9.06 29.34 -28.29
C LEU A 217 9.60 30.26 -29.38
N PHE A 218 10.17 29.69 -30.45
CA PHE A 218 10.96 30.43 -31.45
C PHE A 218 12.09 31.30 -30.84
N GLY A 219 12.49 31.00 -29.61
CA GLY A 219 13.45 31.73 -28.77
C GLY A 219 14.12 30.75 -27.79
N SER A 220 14.93 31.27 -26.85
CA SER A 220 15.70 30.43 -25.92
C SER A 220 15.45 30.78 -24.45
N GLY A 221 15.11 29.79 -23.63
CA GLY A 221 15.06 29.90 -22.17
C GLY A 221 16.24 29.15 -21.56
N LYS A 222 16.98 29.79 -20.65
CA LYS A 222 18.07 29.16 -19.90
C LYS A 222 17.94 29.49 -18.42
N THR A 223 18.10 28.50 -17.56
CA THR A 223 18.13 28.70 -16.11
C THR A 223 19.20 27.87 -15.43
N SER A 224 19.79 28.42 -14.37
CA SER A 224 20.73 27.73 -13.49
C SER A 224 20.55 28.11 -12.02
N GLY A 225 21.00 27.23 -11.12
CA GLY A 225 21.15 27.53 -9.70
C GLY A 225 20.35 26.60 -8.79
N SER A 226 19.83 27.11 -7.68
CA SER A 226 19.14 26.30 -6.67
C SER A 226 17.94 27.00 -6.02
N ALA A 227 17.05 26.18 -5.47
CA ALA A 227 15.96 26.64 -4.63
C ALA A 227 15.64 25.65 -3.49
N GLU A 228 15.60 26.15 -2.26
CA GLU A 228 15.27 25.38 -1.06
C GLU A 228 13.98 25.91 -0.43
N GLN A 229 13.11 25.00 0.01
CA GLN A 229 11.88 25.36 0.68
C GLN A 229 11.54 24.40 1.83
N SER A 230 11.53 24.90 3.06
CA SER A 230 11.23 24.09 4.27
C SER A 230 10.02 24.63 5.02
N THR A 231 9.06 23.76 5.34
CA THR A 231 7.81 24.12 6.04
C THR A 231 7.52 23.20 7.19
N ALA A 232 7.49 23.71 8.41
CA ALA A 232 7.09 22.98 9.60
C ALA A 232 5.80 23.53 10.20
N THR A 233 4.83 22.66 10.45
CA THR A 233 3.62 22.96 11.19
C THR A 233 3.44 21.91 12.28
N THR A 234 4.06 22.13 13.43
CA THR A 234 4.25 21.12 14.47
C THR A 234 3.47 21.43 15.74
N GLY A 235 3.39 20.45 16.63
CA GLY A 235 2.79 20.62 17.94
C GLY A 235 2.46 19.29 18.59
N THR A 236 2.73 19.19 19.89
CA THR A 236 2.37 17.99 20.66
C THR A 236 0.98 18.13 21.25
N ILE A 237 0.29 17.01 21.48
CA ILE A 237 -1.02 17.00 22.14
C ILE A 237 -0.92 16.17 23.40
N GLU A 238 -1.12 16.83 24.54
CA GLU A 238 -1.23 16.20 25.84
C GLU A 238 -2.58 16.55 26.47
N THR A 239 -3.38 15.53 26.78
CA THR A 239 -4.61 15.72 27.55
C THR A 239 -4.83 14.59 28.55
N ASP A 240 -5.81 14.75 29.43
CA ASP A 240 -6.10 13.81 30.48
C ASP A 240 -7.61 13.72 30.71
N GLY A 241 -8.21 12.58 30.40
CA GLY A 241 -9.63 12.27 30.62
C GLY A 241 -9.88 11.40 31.86
N THR A 242 -8.89 11.21 32.73
CA THR A 242 -8.98 10.32 33.90
C THR A 242 -10.16 10.67 34.80
N ASN A 243 -10.92 9.67 35.25
CA ASN A 243 -12.18 9.82 35.99
C ASN A 243 -13.28 10.63 35.27
N GLY A 244 -13.12 10.91 33.99
CA GLY A 244 -14.03 11.74 33.20
C GLY A 244 -15.03 10.94 32.39
N GLY A 245 -16.17 11.56 32.06
CA GLY A 245 -17.04 11.09 30.98
C GLY A 245 -16.66 11.83 29.71
N LEU A 246 -16.56 11.16 28.55
CA LEU A 246 -16.34 11.80 27.24
C LEU A 246 -15.30 12.94 27.26
N ALA A 247 -14.23 12.76 28.04
CA ALA A 247 -13.23 13.76 28.35
C ALA A 247 -11.86 13.31 27.84
N GLY A 248 -10.97 14.26 27.56
CA GLY A 248 -9.62 13.93 27.09
C GLY A 248 -9.57 13.20 25.73
N ASN A 249 -10.61 13.29 24.90
CA ASN A 249 -10.57 12.69 23.57
C ASN A 249 -9.82 13.60 22.59
N VAL A 250 -9.06 13.02 21.67
CA VAL A 250 -8.24 13.73 20.68
C VAL A 250 -8.65 13.33 19.26
N VAL A 251 -8.79 14.31 18.37
CA VAL A 251 -8.84 14.11 16.92
C VAL A 251 -7.75 14.97 16.28
N SER A 252 -6.79 14.36 15.61
CA SER A 252 -5.59 15.03 15.11
C SER A 252 -5.14 14.52 13.73
N PRO A 253 -5.75 15.01 12.63
CA PRO A 253 -5.15 14.92 11.30
C PRO A 253 -3.87 15.76 11.18
N GLN A 254 -2.85 15.18 10.54
CA GLN A 254 -1.53 15.82 10.34
C GLN A 254 -1.09 15.56 8.89
N PHE A 255 -0.80 16.61 8.12
CA PHE A 255 -0.55 16.52 6.68
C PHE A 255 0.77 17.19 6.28
N ALA A 256 1.69 16.44 5.71
CA ALA A 256 2.91 16.96 5.09
C ALA A 256 2.87 16.68 3.58
N THR A 257 2.62 17.70 2.76
CA THR A 257 2.33 17.51 1.34
C THR A 257 3.08 18.51 0.47
N PRO A 258 4.41 18.41 0.33
CA PRO A 258 5.17 19.31 -0.53
C PRO A 258 4.79 19.12 -2.01
N VAL A 259 4.77 20.21 -2.78
CA VAL A 259 4.57 20.20 -4.23
C VAL A 259 5.73 20.89 -4.90
N GLN A 260 6.43 20.17 -5.77
CA GLN A 260 7.63 20.66 -6.46
C GLN A 260 7.48 20.52 -7.97
N VAL A 261 7.67 21.63 -8.69
CA VAL A 261 7.78 21.70 -10.15
C VAL A 261 9.06 22.43 -10.49
N SER A 262 10.14 21.69 -10.69
CA SER A 262 11.48 22.27 -10.73
C SER A 262 12.35 21.77 -11.87
N GLY A 263 13.28 22.60 -12.35
CA GLY A 263 14.31 22.14 -13.28
C GLY A 263 13.76 21.57 -14.61
N ASN A 264 12.58 21.99 -15.07
CA ASN A 264 11.99 21.44 -16.30
C ASN A 264 12.34 22.30 -17.54
N ALA A 265 12.73 21.67 -18.64
CA ALA A 265 13.01 22.30 -19.93
C ALA A 265 11.93 22.00 -20.98
N LEU A 266 11.34 23.06 -21.57
CA LEU A 266 10.28 22.99 -22.57
C LEU A 266 10.67 23.71 -23.88
N GLY A 267 11.10 22.95 -24.88
CA GLY A 267 11.52 23.45 -26.20
C GLY A 267 10.42 23.37 -27.26
N TRP A 268 9.88 24.50 -27.72
CA TRP A 268 8.75 24.55 -28.67
C TRP A 268 9.08 25.29 -29.96
N PHE A 269 8.55 24.84 -31.11
CA PHE A 269 8.74 25.35 -32.48
C PHE A 269 10.02 26.19 -32.69
N LEU A 270 11.13 25.52 -33.02
CA LEU A 270 12.47 26.12 -33.22
C LEU A 270 13.03 26.84 -31.97
N GLY A 271 12.46 26.60 -30.80
CA GLY A 271 12.94 27.10 -29.52
C GLY A 271 13.93 26.15 -28.84
N HIS A 272 14.74 26.70 -27.95
CA HIS A 272 15.73 25.99 -27.14
C HIS A 272 15.46 26.23 -25.66
N ALA A 273 15.44 25.18 -24.85
CA ALA A 273 15.28 25.28 -23.41
C ALA A 273 16.42 24.51 -22.72
N GLU A 274 17.10 25.14 -21.77
CA GLU A 274 18.19 24.54 -21.00
C GLU A 274 17.98 24.86 -19.51
N THR A 275 18.10 23.85 -18.66
CA THR A 275 18.03 24.00 -17.21
C THR A 275 19.09 23.16 -16.52
N ASP A 276 19.77 23.77 -15.55
CA ASP A 276 20.75 23.14 -14.67
C ASP A 276 20.45 23.58 -13.22
N PHE A 277 19.53 22.88 -12.56
CA PHE A 277 18.87 23.43 -11.37
C PHE A 277 18.64 22.40 -10.28
N ASP A 278 19.10 22.71 -9.06
CA ASP A 278 18.88 21.90 -7.86
C ASP A 278 17.68 22.41 -7.06
N SER A 279 16.88 21.50 -6.51
CA SER A 279 15.66 21.89 -5.79
C SER A 279 15.36 20.99 -4.61
N GLU A 280 15.01 21.60 -3.48
CA GLU A 280 14.68 20.88 -2.24
C GLU A 280 13.35 21.39 -1.67
N SER A 281 12.48 20.47 -1.27
CA SER A 281 11.21 20.79 -0.60
C SER A 281 10.91 19.87 0.58
N GLU A 282 10.99 20.42 1.80
CA GLU A 282 10.71 19.74 3.05
C GLU A 282 9.36 20.19 3.65
N ALA A 283 8.60 19.22 4.16
CA ALA A 283 7.37 19.46 4.92
C ALA A 283 7.31 18.61 6.19
N GLU A 284 7.19 19.24 7.35
CA GLU A 284 6.96 18.57 8.63
C GLU A 284 5.59 18.98 9.18
N SER A 285 4.78 18.02 9.61
CA SER A 285 3.46 18.28 10.17
C SER A 285 3.17 17.45 11.41
N GLY A 286 2.71 18.13 12.46
CA GLY A 286 2.18 17.51 13.68
C GLY A 286 3.22 17.24 14.76
N GLY A 287 2.94 16.20 15.54
CA GLY A 287 3.70 15.79 16.71
C GLY A 287 3.04 14.58 17.36
N TYR A 288 3.57 14.13 18.51
CA TYR A 288 3.00 12.99 19.23
C TYR A 288 1.74 13.34 20.01
N ILE A 289 0.95 12.32 20.33
CA ILE A 289 -0.32 12.42 21.07
C ILE A 289 -0.23 11.57 22.33
N ILE A 290 -0.47 12.20 23.49
CA ILE A 290 -0.64 11.53 24.78
C ILE A 290 -2.01 11.89 25.34
N THR A 291 -2.80 10.89 25.72
CA THR A 291 -4.00 11.11 26.51
C THR A 291 -4.26 10.00 27.51
N HIS A 292 -4.98 10.27 28.59
CA HIS A 292 -5.33 9.27 29.59
C HIS A 292 -6.85 9.11 29.69
N GLY A 293 -7.32 7.89 29.91
CA GLY A 293 -8.75 7.53 29.94
C GLY A 293 -9.14 6.69 31.16
N ASP A 294 -8.19 6.46 32.06
CA ASP A 294 -8.34 5.67 33.28
C ASP A 294 -9.58 6.05 34.11
N GLN A 295 -10.30 5.05 34.60
CA GLN A 295 -11.53 5.19 35.40
C GLN A 295 -12.62 6.04 34.72
N GLY A 296 -12.50 6.29 33.42
CA GLY A 296 -13.42 7.11 32.65
C GLY A 296 -14.52 6.33 31.92
N ALA A 297 -15.42 7.06 31.27
CA ALA A 297 -16.43 6.51 30.37
C ALA A 297 -16.41 7.24 29.03
N GLY A 298 -15.92 6.60 27.98
CA GLY A 298 -15.74 7.24 26.67
C GLY A 298 -14.61 8.29 26.67
N ALA A 299 -13.64 8.17 27.57
CA ALA A 299 -12.57 9.15 27.77
C ALA A 299 -11.25 8.71 27.12
N GLY A 300 -10.33 9.64 26.88
CA GLY A 300 -8.99 9.30 26.38
C GLY A 300 -8.97 8.58 25.02
N ASN A 301 -9.99 8.71 24.17
CA ASN A 301 -9.97 8.10 22.85
C ASN A 301 -9.21 9.00 21.86
N VAL A 302 -8.44 8.40 20.96
CA VAL A 302 -7.62 9.10 19.97
C VAL A 302 -8.02 8.71 18.56
N VAL A 303 -8.15 9.71 17.69
CA VAL A 303 -8.16 9.54 16.24
C VAL A 303 -6.97 10.31 15.67
N GLY A 304 -5.90 9.61 15.30
CA GLY A 304 -4.75 10.17 14.57
C GLY A 304 -4.92 9.93 13.07
N ALA A 305 -4.40 10.83 12.23
CA ALA A 305 -4.34 10.59 10.79
C ALA A 305 -3.14 11.30 10.16
N PRO A 306 -1.91 10.79 10.34
CA PRO A 306 -0.71 11.34 9.73
C PRO A 306 -0.57 10.89 8.26
N ILE A 307 -0.45 11.84 7.34
CA ILE A 307 -0.25 11.59 5.91
C ILE A 307 0.91 12.44 5.36
N ALA A 308 1.93 11.77 4.85
CA ALA A 308 3.02 12.34 4.06
C ALA A 308 2.76 12.05 2.56
N LEU A 309 2.65 13.09 1.73
CA LEU A 309 2.41 12.97 0.28
C LEU A 309 3.13 14.08 -0.50
N PRO A 310 4.40 13.89 -0.86
CA PRO A 310 5.05 14.70 -1.87
C PRO A 310 4.45 14.50 -3.26
N VAL A 311 4.41 15.57 -4.04
CA VAL A 311 4.09 15.55 -5.47
C VAL A 311 5.20 16.30 -6.21
N ARG A 312 5.82 15.64 -7.19
CA ARG A 312 7.05 16.13 -7.82
C ARG A 312 7.03 15.95 -9.34
N VAL A 313 7.39 17.00 -10.07
CA VAL A 313 7.68 16.97 -11.50
C VAL A 313 8.98 17.74 -11.71
N ALA A 314 10.08 17.03 -11.97
CA ALA A 314 11.38 17.67 -11.96
C ALA A 314 12.37 17.14 -12.99
N ASN A 315 13.24 18.01 -13.47
CA ASN A 315 14.36 17.63 -14.35
C ASN A 315 13.89 16.97 -15.66
N ASP A 316 12.69 17.32 -16.14
CA ASP A 316 12.13 16.79 -17.39
C ASP A 316 12.50 17.69 -18.59
N ALA A 317 12.79 17.07 -19.74
CA ALA A 317 13.09 17.73 -21.00
C ALA A 317 12.07 17.36 -22.10
N VAL A 318 11.24 18.31 -22.50
CA VAL A 318 10.16 18.08 -23.47
C VAL A 318 10.31 18.99 -24.69
N SER A 319 10.27 18.42 -25.90
CA SER A 319 10.42 19.17 -27.14
C SER A 319 9.34 18.89 -28.20
N TRP A 320 8.87 19.97 -28.84
CA TRP A 320 8.05 19.94 -30.05
C TRP A 320 8.57 20.95 -31.06
N GLY A 321 9.33 20.49 -32.03
CA GLY A 321 9.91 21.32 -33.10
C GLY A 321 11.21 22.01 -32.71
N GLY A 322 11.77 21.74 -31.52
CA GLY A 322 12.92 22.45 -30.94
C GLY A 322 13.83 21.52 -30.13
N ASP A 323 14.62 22.11 -29.23
CA ASP A 323 15.61 21.44 -28.40
C ASP A 323 15.33 21.70 -26.90
N ALA A 324 15.43 20.66 -26.06
CA ALA A 324 15.25 20.77 -24.61
C ALA A 324 16.31 19.94 -23.87
N ASP A 325 17.01 20.56 -22.92
CA ASP A 325 18.08 19.94 -22.13
C ASP A 325 17.85 20.21 -20.63
N ALA A 326 17.88 19.18 -19.79
CA ALA A 326 17.72 19.30 -18.34
C ALA A 326 18.77 18.50 -17.56
N SER A 327 19.36 19.14 -16.54
CA SER A 327 20.27 18.56 -15.54
C SER A 327 19.96 19.10 -14.14
N GLY A 328 20.46 18.42 -13.11
CA GLY A 328 20.31 18.83 -11.70
C GLY A 328 19.60 17.79 -10.82
N GLY A 329 19.44 18.13 -9.54
CA GLY A 329 18.84 17.31 -8.50
C GLY A 329 17.49 17.83 -8.00
N SER A 330 16.71 16.92 -7.42
CA SER A 330 15.39 17.24 -6.89
C SER A 330 15.10 16.36 -5.67
N GLU A 331 14.99 17.01 -4.52
CA GLU A 331 14.83 16.38 -3.21
C GLU A 331 13.49 16.78 -2.59
N THR A 332 12.81 15.81 -1.99
CA THR A 332 11.60 16.10 -1.21
C THR A 332 11.51 15.27 0.06
N GLU A 333 11.18 15.94 1.16
CA GLU A 333 10.98 15.30 2.46
C GLU A 333 9.56 15.61 2.97
N ALA A 334 8.84 14.60 3.44
CA ALA A 334 7.55 14.76 4.08
C ALA A 334 7.44 13.90 5.33
N ILE A 335 7.36 14.55 6.49
CA ILE A 335 7.16 13.92 7.80
C ILE A 335 5.80 14.33 8.36
N ALA A 336 4.92 13.36 8.57
CA ALA A 336 3.65 13.55 9.25
C ALA A 336 3.60 12.74 10.55
N GLY A 337 3.41 13.42 11.68
CA GLY A 337 3.52 12.86 13.01
C GLY A 337 4.91 12.96 13.60
N GLY A 338 4.98 12.87 14.93
CA GLY A 338 6.23 12.84 15.68
C GLY A 338 6.17 11.77 16.76
N THR A 339 7.32 11.34 17.25
CA THR A 339 7.39 10.29 18.27
C THR A 339 7.93 10.83 19.59
N THR A 340 7.55 10.17 20.68
CA THR A 340 8.10 10.40 22.02
C THR A 340 8.43 9.05 22.66
N PRO A 341 9.44 8.94 23.55
CA PRO A 341 9.72 7.68 24.23
C PRO A 341 8.47 7.11 24.92
N GLY A 342 8.07 5.91 24.53
CA GLY A 342 6.94 5.17 25.09
C GLY A 342 7.39 3.97 25.91
N MET A 343 6.54 2.94 25.94
CA MET A 343 6.80 1.71 26.69
C MET A 343 8.16 1.10 26.32
N LYS A 344 9.00 0.82 27.33
CA LYS A 344 10.37 0.29 27.16
C LYS A 344 11.28 1.19 26.28
N ASN A 345 11.05 2.50 26.27
CA ASN A 345 11.74 3.48 25.42
C ASN A 345 11.56 3.24 23.91
N ILE A 346 10.48 2.56 23.50
CA ILE A 346 10.10 2.47 22.08
C ILE A 346 9.52 3.83 21.68
N PRO A 347 10.05 4.52 20.66
CA PRO A 347 9.45 5.75 20.15
C PRO A 347 8.00 5.50 19.76
N ALA A 348 7.07 6.33 20.24
CA ALA A 348 5.64 6.16 20.04
C ALA A 348 4.99 7.47 19.58
N PHE A 349 4.13 7.35 18.57
CA PHE A 349 3.31 8.43 18.03
C PHE A 349 2.08 8.69 18.90
N ILE A 350 1.36 7.63 19.28
CA ILE A 350 0.18 7.70 20.14
C ILE A 350 0.38 6.87 21.40
N GLN A 351 0.11 7.47 22.56
CA GLN A 351 0.05 6.78 23.84
C GLN A 351 -1.25 7.12 24.56
N THR A 352 -1.99 6.09 24.98
CA THR A 352 -3.15 6.27 25.85
C THR A 352 -3.40 5.14 26.82
N ASP A 353 -4.44 5.24 27.65
CA ASP A 353 -4.90 4.21 28.56
C ASP A 353 -6.40 4.35 28.82
N GLY A 354 -6.96 3.29 29.39
CA GLY A 354 -8.35 3.16 29.74
C GLY A 354 -8.51 2.07 30.78
N ASP A 355 -7.65 2.04 31.80
CA ASP A 355 -7.75 1.06 32.87
C ASP A 355 -8.97 1.36 33.75
N GLU A 356 -9.64 0.33 34.25
CA GLU A 356 -10.85 0.40 35.09
C GLU A 356 -11.99 1.25 34.47
N SER A 357 -12.08 1.27 33.14
CA SER A 357 -12.94 2.19 32.38
C SER A 357 -14.02 1.50 31.52
N PHE A 358 -14.83 2.31 30.82
CA PHE A 358 -15.78 1.85 29.81
C PHE A 358 -15.62 2.64 28.49
N LEU A 359 -15.28 1.96 27.39
CA LEU A 359 -15.07 2.59 26.07
C LEU A 359 -14.02 3.72 26.06
N SER A 360 -12.97 3.60 26.87
CA SER A 360 -11.91 4.61 26.98
C SER A 360 -10.57 4.10 26.40
N GLY A 361 -9.66 5.01 26.09
CA GLY A 361 -8.30 4.64 25.64
C GLY A 361 -8.27 3.94 24.28
N ASN A 362 -9.28 4.10 23.42
CA ASN A 362 -9.28 3.48 22.09
C ASN A 362 -8.54 4.36 21.08
N ILE A 363 -7.82 3.74 20.16
CA ILE A 363 -7.04 4.41 19.11
C ILE A 363 -7.60 4.02 17.73
N VAL A 364 -7.78 5.02 16.86
CA VAL A 364 -7.96 4.84 15.42
C VAL A 364 -6.89 5.64 14.70
N ASP A 365 -6.08 5.00 13.87
CA ASP A 365 -4.87 5.62 13.30
C ASP A 365 -4.54 5.14 11.87
N PRO A 366 -5.23 5.68 10.83
CA PRO A 366 -4.79 5.54 9.45
C PRO A 366 -3.53 6.39 9.17
N GLN A 367 -2.49 5.75 8.65
CA GLN A 367 -1.18 6.40 8.40
C GLN A 367 -0.79 6.20 6.92
N GLY A 368 -0.22 7.22 6.27
CA GLY A 368 0.07 7.17 4.83
C GLY A 368 1.38 7.83 4.44
N ALA A 369 2.35 7.06 3.94
CA ALA A 369 3.57 7.54 3.31
C ALA A 369 3.47 7.32 1.80
N LEU A 370 3.17 8.36 1.05
CA LEU A 370 2.77 8.28 -0.35
C LEU A 370 3.69 9.17 -1.19
N LEU A 371 3.86 8.86 -2.48
CA LEU A 371 4.59 9.73 -3.41
C LEU A 371 3.96 9.66 -4.80
N ALA A 372 3.94 10.81 -5.49
CA ALA A 372 3.67 10.89 -6.92
C ALA A 372 4.80 11.68 -7.59
N SER A 373 5.60 11.02 -8.43
CA SER A 373 6.80 11.63 -9.03
C SER A 373 6.91 11.37 -10.53
N VAL A 374 7.35 12.38 -11.28
CA VAL A 374 7.85 12.23 -12.66
C VAL A 374 9.15 13.00 -12.76
N THR A 375 10.24 12.32 -13.12
CA THR A 375 11.56 12.95 -13.12
C THR A 375 12.47 12.50 -14.25
N GLY A 376 13.43 13.34 -14.62
CA GLY A 376 14.49 12.94 -15.55
C GLY A 376 13.96 12.40 -16.88
N THR A 377 12.78 12.82 -17.33
CA THR A 377 12.11 12.28 -18.53
C THR A 377 12.43 13.15 -19.74
N ALA A 378 12.92 12.52 -20.81
CA ALA A 378 13.17 13.14 -22.11
C ALA A 378 12.07 12.75 -23.11
N ALA A 379 11.29 13.70 -23.63
CA ALA A 379 10.23 13.45 -24.60
C ALA A 379 10.29 14.38 -25.82
N ALA A 380 10.36 13.81 -27.03
CA ALA A 380 10.49 14.59 -28.28
C ALA A 380 9.47 14.19 -29.36
N TRP A 381 8.66 15.13 -29.85
CA TRP A 381 7.74 14.86 -30.98
C TRP A 381 8.37 15.07 -32.36
N ILE A 382 9.00 16.23 -32.58
CA ILE A 382 9.83 16.62 -33.74
C ILE A 382 11.01 17.41 -33.16
N GLY A 383 12.10 16.80 -32.73
CA GLY A 383 13.14 17.58 -32.02
C GLY A 383 14.17 16.75 -31.30
N ASN A 384 14.92 17.40 -30.42
CA ASN A 384 15.88 16.78 -29.52
C ASN A 384 15.50 17.08 -28.06
N SER A 385 15.40 16.03 -27.24
CA SER A 385 15.25 16.17 -25.80
C SER A 385 16.32 15.36 -25.08
N VAL A 386 17.00 15.96 -24.12
CA VAL A 386 18.01 15.28 -23.31
C VAL A 386 17.80 15.60 -21.84
N THR A 387 17.81 14.56 -21.01
CA THR A 387 18.09 14.69 -19.58
C THR A 387 19.43 14.01 -19.31
N GLU A 388 20.33 14.69 -18.60
CA GLU A 388 21.70 14.21 -18.37
C GLU A 388 22.12 14.52 -16.94
N ASP A 389 22.72 13.51 -16.28
CA ASP A 389 23.22 13.60 -14.90
C ASP A 389 22.17 14.18 -13.93
N THR A 390 20.98 13.57 -13.92
CA THR A 390 19.85 14.03 -13.10
C THR A 390 19.68 13.11 -11.89
N SER A 391 19.33 13.68 -10.73
CA SER A 391 19.05 12.90 -9.52
C SER A 391 17.69 13.23 -8.92
N SER A 392 17.22 12.34 -8.05
CA SER A 392 15.93 12.43 -7.42
C SER A 392 15.91 11.69 -6.10
N GLU A 393 15.60 12.40 -5.01
CA GLU A 393 15.50 11.82 -3.67
C GLU A 393 14.13 12.13 -3.05
N ALA A 394 13.53 11.14 -2.40
CA ALA A 394 12.26 11.31 -1.71
C ALA A 394 12.22 10.53 -0.39
N GLU A 395 11.96 11.23 0.71
CA GLU A 395 11.75 10.63 2.03
C GLU A 395 10.34 10.95 2.55
N MET A 396 9.60 9.90 2.90
CA MET A 396 8.26 10.02 3.47
C MET A 396 8.15 9.22 4.76
N GLN A 397 7.77 9.88 5.84
CA GLN A 397 7.47 9.24 7.12
C GLN A 397 6.07 9.63 7.60
N ALA A 398 5.27 8.63 7.98
CA ALA A 398 3.93 8.84 8.49
C ALA A 398 3.64 8.00 9.74
N GLY A 399 3.30 8.68 10.83
CA GLY A 399 2.88 8.09 12.09
C GLY A 399 4.00 7.44 12.89
N GLY A 400 3.74 6.28 13.47
CA GLY A 400 4.69 5.61 14.36
C GLY A 400 4.04 4.53 15.22
N PHE A 401 4.70 4.14 16.31
CA PHE A 401 4.17 3.12 17.22
C PHE A 401 2.97 3.66 18.02
N ALA A 402 1.91 2.86 18.13
CA ALA A 402 0.73 3.19 18.94
C ALA A 402 0.60 2.25 20.14
N SER A 403 0.35 2.80 21.33
CA SER A 403 0.19 1.98 22.54
C SER A 403 -0.99 2.40 23.42
N THR A 404 -1.68 1.41 23.99
CA THR A 404 -2.77 1.65 24.94
C THR A 404 -2.91 0.54 26.00
N SER A 405 -3.76 0.76 26.99
CA SER A 405 -4.22 -0.25 27.93
C SER A 405 -5.73 -0.13 28.22
N GLY A 406 -6.31 -1.23 28.69
CA GLY A 406 -7.72 -1.37 29.06
C GLY A 406 -7.88 -2.42 30.14
N GLN A 407 -7.03 -2.39 31.18
CA GLN A 407 -7.01 -3.38 32.25
C GLN A 407 -8.25 -3.23 33.12
N ASN A 408 -8.89 -4.35 33.51
CA ASN A 408 -10.12 -4.36 34.31
C ASN A 408 -11.25 -3.48 33.71
N ALA A 409 -11.24 -3.27 32.40
CA ALA A 409 -12.13 -2.36 31.69
C ALA A 409 -13.08 -3.10 30.74
N ALA A 410 -14.06 -2.39 30.18
CA ALA A 410 -14.98 -2.92 29.19
C ALA A 410 -15.00 -2.10 27.90
N GLY A 411 -14.62 -2.72 26.77
CA GLY A 411 -14.58 -2.06 25.47
C GLY A 411 -13.47 -1.00 25.32
N SER A 412 -12.42 -1.09 26.13
CA SER A 412 -11.37 -0.07 26.25
C SER A 412 -10.04 -0.54 25.67
N GLY A 413 -9.12 0.38 25.39
CA GLY A 413 -7.78 0.02 24.93
C GLY A 413 -7.75 -0.68 23.56
N ASN A 414 -8.77 -0.55 22.71
CA ASN A 414 -8.76 -1.17 21.38
C ASN A 414 -7.99 -0.29 20.38
N ILE A 415 -7.30 -0.91 19.43
CA ILE A 415 -6.56 -0.23 18.36
C ILE A 415 -7.11 -0.65 17.00
N ALA A 416 -7.33 0.33 16.13
CA ALA A 416 -7.57 0.11 14.70
C ALA A 416 -6.63 1.01 13.88
N ASP A 417 -5.57 0.44 13.32
CA ASP A 417 -4.54 1.13 12.55
C ASP A 417 -4.50 0.63 11.10
N LEU A 418 -4.08 1.51 10.18
CA LEU A 418 -3.95 1.18 8.76
C LEU A 418 -2.76 1.95 8.17
N PRO A 419 -1.52 1.48 8.39
CA PRO A 419 -0.37 2.06 7.72
C PRO A 419 -0.34 1.67 6.24
N VAL A 420 -0.04 2.63 5.37
CA VAL A 420 0.10 2.45 3.92
C VAL A 420 1.33 3.20 3.42
N ALA A 421 2.27 2.48 2.80
CA ALA A 421 3.41 3.05 2.09
C ALA A 421 3.27 2.73 0.59
N LEU A 422 3.17 3.77 -0.26
CA LEU A 422 2.91 3.63 -1.69
C LEU A 422 3.54 4.77 -2.52
N PRO A 423 4.81 4.64 -2.92
CA PRO A 423 5.41 5.49 -3.94
C PRO A 423 4.91 5.14 -5.35
N VAL A 424 4.65 6.15 -6.18
CA VAL A 424 4.29 6.01 -7.60
C VAL A 424 5.17 6.94 -8.43
N GLU A 425 5.99 6.38 -9.31
CA GLU A 425 7.09 7.12 -9.94
C GLU A 425 7.31 6.77 -11.42
N VAL A 426 7.77 7.76 -12.18
CA VAL A 426 8.26 7.56 -13.56
C VAL A 426 9.57 8.31 -13.69
N PHE A 427 10.64 7.64 -14.08
CA PHE A 427 11.93 8.31 -14.18
C PHE A 427 12.89 7.74 -15.22
N GLY A 428 13.82 8.56 -15.71
CA GLY A 428 14.82 8.13 -16.68
C GLY A 428 14.22 7.57 -17.99
N VAL A 429 13.10 8.15 -18.45
CA VAL A 429 12.38 7.70 -19.66
C VAL A 429 12.74 8.57 -20.86
N GLY A 430 13.21 7.96 -21.94
CA GLY A 430 13.37 8.58 -23.26
C GLY A 430 12.27 8.15 -24.22
N GLY A 431 11.49 9.10 -24.73
CA GLY A 431 10.37 8.84 -25.65
C GLY A 431 10.38 9.75 -26.89
N THR A 432 10.30 9.20 -28.09
CA THR A 432 10.20 10.03 -29.31
C THR A 432 9.19 9.55 -30.36
N TRP A 433 8.51 10.51 -31.00
CA TRP A 433 7.70 10.24 -32.20
C TRP A 433 8.52 10.40 -33.49
N ILE A 434 9.09 11.58 -33.73
CA ILE A 434 10.07 11.88 -34.78
C ILE A 434 11.24 12.64 -34.14
N GLY A 435 12.43 12.06 -34.02
CA GLY A 435 13.59 12.79 -33.46
C GLY A 435 14.47 11.99 -32.51
N ASN A 436 15.06 12.67 -31.53
CA ASN A 436 15.94 12.08 -30.51
C ASN A 436 15.43 12.42 -29.11
N ALA A 437 15.37 11.43 -28.23
CA ALA A 437 15.00 11.61 -26.83
C ALA A 437 15.89 10.73 -25.93
N HIS A 438 16.77 11.36 -25.15
CA HIS A 438 17.78 10.65 -24.38
C HIS A 438 17.69 11.03 -22.91
N ALA A 439 17.20 10.14 -22.07
CA ALA A 439 17.38 10.21 -20.63
C ALA A 439 18.63 9.41 -20.24
N LYS A 440 19.64 10.08 -19.73
CA LYS A 440 20.97 9.51 -19.44
C LYS A 440 21.34 9.70 -17.97
N GLY A 441 21.65 8.61 -17.28
CA GLY A 441 22.23 8.66 -15.95
C GLY A 441 21.28 9.29 -14.93
N HIS A 442 20.06 8.77 -14.80
CA HIS A 442 19.16 9.19 -13.73
C HIS A 442 19.38 8.35 -12.47
N GLU A 443 19.66 8.99 -11.33
CA GLU A 443 19.76 8.32 -10.03
C GLU A 443 18.51 8.62 -9.20
N ASN A 444 17.79 7.58 -8.75
CA ASN A 444 16.59 7.74 -7.92
C ASN A 444 16.75 7.01 -6.58
N ALA A 445 16.53 7.72 -5.48
CA ALA A 445 16.49 7.16 -4.13
C ALA A 445 15.14 7.44 -3.46
N THR A 446 14.48 6.44 -2.90
CA THR A 446 13.19 6.63 -2.23
C THR A 446 13.06 5.82 -0.94
N SER A 447 12.67 6.49 0.14
CA SER A 447 12.33 5.88 1.42
C SER A 447 10.91 6.24 1.81
N ALA A 448 10.05 5.25 2.03
CA ALA A 448 8.66 5.44 2.43
C ALA A 448 8.36 4.59 3.66
N THR A 449 8.12 5.20 4.82
CA THR A 449 7.80 4.50 6.07
C THR A 449 6.46 4.95 6.62
N ALA A 450 5.51 4.01 6.73
CA ALA A 450 4.23 4.23 7.40
C ALA A 450 4.09 3.30 8.61
N GLY A 451 4.04 3.86 9.82
CA GLY A 451 3.81 3.16 11.07
C GLY A 451 4.90 2.19 11.55
N GLU A 452 4.97 1.99 12.86
CA GLU A 452 5.99 1.15 13.52
C GLU A 452 5.41 0.04 14.40
N GLY A 453 4.09 -0.20 14.33
CA GLY A 453 3.42 -1.28 15.05
C GLY A 453 2.58 -0.81 16.24
N THR A 454 2.06 -1.78 17.00
CA THR A 454 1.05 -1.53 18.04
C THR A 454 1.26 -2.38 19.29
N TYR A 455 0.82 -1.87 20.45
CA TYR A 455 0.72 -2.68 21.66
C TYR A 455 -0.50 -2.31 22.52
N SER A 456 -1.26 -3.32 22.96
CA SER A 456 -2.35 -3.13 23.92
C SER A 456 -2.38 -4.14 25.06
N ASN A 457 -2.70 -3.68 26.28
CA ASN A 457 -2.83 -4.54 27.46
C ASN A 457 -4.26 -4.47 28.05
N GLY A 458 -4.96 -5.60 28.09
CA GLY A 458 -6.33 -5.73 28.58
C GLY A 458 -6.50 -6.83 29.62
N ASP A 459 -5.56 -7.00 30.55
CA ASP A 459 -5.70 -7.97 31.65
C ASP A 459 -6.99 -7.71 32.49
N GLY A 460 -7.74 -8.77 32.82
CA GLY A 460 -8.97 -8.72 33.64
C GLY A 460 -10.18 -8.06 32.98
N SER A 461 -10.16 -7.87 31.65
CA SER A 461 -11.11 -7.00 30.93
C SER A 461 -12.18 -7.75 30.14
N MET A 462 -13.11 -7.00 29.51
CA MET A 462 -14.10 -7.53 28.57
C MET A 462 -14.12 -6.74 27.26
N LEU A 463 -13.93 -7.40 26.12
CA LEU A 463 -13.89 -6.76 24.79
C LEU A 463 -12.88 -5.59 24.69
N SER A 464 -11.77 -5.68 25.41
CA SER A 464 -10.74 -4.65 25.48
C SER A 464 -9.42 -5.16 24.88
N ALA A 465 -8.50 -4.24 24.58
CA ALA A 465 -7.18 -4.58 24.04
C ALA A 465 -7.20 -5.42 22.76
N ASN A 466 -8.20 -5.23 21.91
CA ASN A 466 -8.21 -5.84 20.58
C ASN A 466 -7.53 -4.91 19.58
N THR A 467 -6.70 -5.49 18.70
CA THR A 467 -6.05 -4.77 17.61
C THR A 467 -6.49 -5.32 16.26
N VAL A 468 -6.85 -4.42 15.34
CA VAL A 468 -7.05 -4.73 13.92
C VAL A 468 -6.18 -3.81 13.09
N THR A 469 -5.27 -4.40 12.33
CA THR A 469 -4.27 -3.68 11.54
C THR A 469 -4.23 -4.18 10.10
N GLY A 470 -4.07 -3.27 9.14
CA GLY A 470 -3.87 -3.62 7.74
C GLY A 470 -2.66 -2.87 7.18
N GLN A 471 -1.54 -3.58 7.06
CA GLN A 471 -0.30 -2.98 6.58
C GLN A 471 -0.17 -3.16 5.07
N VAL A 472 0.13 -2.09 4.34
CA VAL A 472 0.29 -2.16 2.87
C VAL A 472 1.58 -1.45 2.48
N ALA A 473 2.53 -2.19 1.95
CA ALA A 473 3.74 -1.67 1.32
C ALA A 473 3.73 -2.07 -0.16
N SER A 474 3.82 -1.11 -1.06
CA SER A 474 3.81 -1.36 -2.49
C SER A 474 4.45 -0.19 -3.20
N THR A 475 4.76 -0.37 -4.48
CA THR A 475 5.15 0.72 -5.34
C THR A 475 4.70 0.45 -6.78
N VAL A 476 4.62 1.53 -7.57
CA VAL A 476 4.30 1.47 -8.98
C VAL A 476 5.30 2.33 -9.74
N GLU A 477 6.21 1.71 -10.49
CA GLU A 477 7.20 2.47 -11.26
C GLU A 477 7.29 2.10 -12.75
N ALA A 478 7.75 3.09 -13.52
CA ALA A 478 8.24 2.87 -14.87
C ALA A 478 9.56 3.63 -15.09
N PHE A 479 10.66 2.93 -15.36
CA PHE A 479 11.97 3.62 -15.47
C PHE A 479 12.99 2.98 -16.41
N GLY A 480 13.99 3.77 -16.83
CA GLY A 480 15.02 3.31 -17.76
C GLY A 480 14.46 2.85 -19.11
N ILE A 481 13.40 3.50 -19.59
CA ILE A 481 12.67 3.11 -20.81
C ILE A 481 13.12 3.96 -22.00
N GLY A 482 13.48 3.32 -23.12
CA GLY A 482 13.77 3.97 -24.40
C GLY A 482 12.77 3.58 -25.49
N GLY A 483 11.78 4.43 -25.76
CA GLY A 483 10.70 4.19 -26.72
C GLY A 483 10.72 5.13 -27.92
N SER A 484 10.68 4.59 -29.15
CA SER A 484 10.74 5.39 -30.38
C SER A 484 9.74 4.95 -31.46
N TRP A 485 9.01 5.89 -32.07
CA TRP A 485 8.23 5.61 -33.29
C TRP A 485 9.09 5.74 -34.55
N ILE A 486 9.61 6.93 -34.86
CA ILE A 486 10.58 7.21 -35.94
C ILE A 486 11.76 8.01 -35.37
N GLY A 487 12.83 7.36 -34.91
CA GLY A 487 13.92 8.11 -34.25
C GLY A 487 14.78 7.29 -33.29
N ASN A 488 15.58 7.97 -32.47
CA ASN A 488 16.41 7.34 -31.45
C ASN A 488 15.94 7.73 -30.05
N ALA A 489 15.65 6.74 -29.21
CA ALA A 489 15.31 6.97 -27.82
C ALA A 489 16.21 6.15 -26.90
N SER A 490 16.65 6.74 -25.79
CA SER A 490 17.29 5.99 -24.72
C SER A 490 16.78 6.38 -23.34
N GLY A 491 16.62 5.40 -22.46
CA GLY A 491 16.42 5.59 -21.02
C GLY A 491 17.50 4.83 -20.24
N ASN A 492 18.13 5.51 -19.30
CA ASN A 492 19.12 4.95 -18.40
C ASN A 492 18.88 5.47 -16.98
N ALA A 493 18.68 4.56 -16.03
CA ALA A 493 18.44 4.91 -14.65
C ALA A 493 18.93 3.84 -13.65
N THR A 494 19.24 4.27 -12.43
CA THR A 494 19.55 3.43 -11.28
C THR A 494 18.61 3.79 -10.14
N GLU A 495 18.12 2.80 -9.39
CA GLU A 495 17.18 2.99 -8.28
C GLU A 495 17.65 2.28 -7.00
N GLU A 496 17.58 3.00 -5.88
CA GLU A 496 17.59 2.44 -4.53
C GLU A 496 16.26 2.75 -3.82
N LYS A 497 15.59 1.73 -3.28
CA LYS A 497 14.26 1.91 -2.71
C LYS A 497 13.98 1.08 -1.47
N ASN A 498 13.44 1.74 -0.44
CA ASN A 498 12.94 1.08 0.77
C ASN A 498 11.52 1.55 1.08
N VAL A 499 10.56 0.62 0.98
CA VAL A 499 9.15 0.87 1.27
C VAL A 499 8.73 0.00 2.44
N GLN A 500 8.31 0.62 3.53
CA GLN A 500 7.97 -0.06 4.76
C GLN A 500 6.60 0.36 5.30
N SER A 501 5.78 -0.63 5.64
CA SER A 501 4.50 -0.43 6.30
C SER A 501 4.35 -1.31 7.52
N GLY A 502 4.21 -0.68 8.70
CA GLY A 502 4.01 -1.33 9.98
C GLY A 502 5.16 -2.27 10.40
N GLN A 503 5.05 -2.81 11.60
CA GLN A 503 6.02 -3.73 12.19
C GLN A 503 5.30 -4.71 13.14
N TYR A 504 5.77 -4.82 14.38
CA TYR A 504 5.27 -5.73 15.40
C TYR A 504 3.95 -5.28 15.99
N ASN A 505 2.99 -6.20 16.12
CA ASN A 505 1.73 -5.96 16.80
C ASN A 505 1.55 -6.88 18.01
N GLY A 506 1.27 -6.31 19.18
CA GLY A 506 1.18 -7.04 20.44
C GLY A 506 -0.12 -6.79 21.18
N THR A 507 -0.73 -7.84 21.72
CA THR A 507 -1.86 -7.72 22.65
C THR A 507 -1.70 -8.64 23.86
N ARG A 508 -2.28 -8.27 24.99
CA ARG A 508 -2.29 -9.06 26.22
C ARG A 508 -3.69 -9.04 26.84
N GLY A 509 -4.17 -10.18 27.34
CA GLY A 509 -5.54 -10.29 27.86
C GLY A 509 -5.74 -11.40 28.89
N ASN A 510 -4.87 -11.47 29.91
CA ASN A 510 -4.99 -12.48 30.97
C ASN A 510 -6.31 -12.32 31.74
N ASP A 511 -6.92 -13.44 32.13
CA ASP A 511 -8.18 -13.45 32.90
C ASP A 511 -9.32 -12.60 32.26
N ALA A 512 -9.30 -12.45 30.92
CA ALA A 512 -10.19 -11.54 30.20
C ALA A 512 -11.22 -12.28 29.30
N ALA A 513 -12.28 -11.59 28.88
CA ALA A 513 -13.35 -12.13 28.06
C ALA A 513 -13.50 -11.38 26.72
N GLY A 514 -13.20 -12.02 25.60
CA GLY A 514 -13.26 -11.39 24.27
C GLY A 514 -12.20 -10.30 24.05
N SER A 515 -11.13 -10.31 24.84
CA SER A 515 -10.11 -9.28 24.88
C SER A 515 -8.76 -9.77 24.35
N GLY A 516 -7.86 -8.84 24.03
CA GLY A 516 -6.49 -9.20 23.67
C GLY A 516 -6.36 -9.87 22.30
N ASN A 517 -7.33 -9.77 21.40
CA ASN A 517 -7.26 -10.40 20.08
C ASN A 517 -6.49 -9.52 19.07
N LEU A 518 -5.80 -10.15 18.12
CA LEU A 518 -5.04 -9.48 17.06
C LEU A 518 -5.50 -9.98 15.69
N VAL A 519 -5.83 -9.06 14.78
CA VAL A 519 -6.05 -9.36 13.37
C VAL A 519 -5.10 -8.49 12.56
N GLN A 520 -4.28 -9.12 11.71
CA GLN A 520 -3.34 -8.41 10.85
C GLN A 520 -3.35 -8.94 9.41
N VAL A 521 -3.27 -8.04 8.44
CA VAL A 521 -3.22 -8.38 7.01
C VAL A 521 -2.12 -7.55 6.35
N PRO A 522 -0.85 -7.96 6.47
CA PRO A 522 0.25 -7.30 5.79
C PRO A 522 0.32 -7.69 4.31
N VAL A 523 0.51 -6.71 3.44
CA VAL A 523 0.60 -6.89 1.98
C VAL A 523 1.84 -6.18 1.45
N ALA A 524 2.73 -6.94 0.81
CA ALA A 524 3.91 -6.44 0.09
C ALA A 524 3.80 -6.81 -1.40
N GLY A 525 3.89 -5.83 -2.31
CA GLY A 525 3.71 -6.11 -3.74
C GLY A 525 4.15 -4.96 -4.64
N PRO A 526 5.43 -4.92 -5.05
CA PRO A 526 5.89 -4.01 -6.09
C PRO A 526 5.26 -4.34 -7.46
N VAL A 527 4.98 -3.30 -8.27
CA VAL A 527 4.50 -3.42 -9.66
C VAL A 527 5.32 -2.52 -10.58
N GLU A 528 6.18 -3.09 -11.41
CA GLU A 528 7.15 -2.30 -12.18
C GLU A 528 7.29 -2.68 -13.65
N ILE A 529 7.72 -1.69 -14.43
CA ILE A 529 8.21 -1.86 -15.80
C ILE A 529 9.53 -1.12 -15.98
N PHE A 530 10.65 -1.79 -16.26
CA PHE A 530 11.93 -1.10 -16.39
C PHE A 530 12.93 -1.68 -17.38
N GLY A 531 13.91 -0.88 -17.81
CA GLY A 531 14.95 -1.32 -18.75
C GLY A 531 14.37 -1.79 -20.10
N VAL A 532 13.30 -1.13 -20.58
CA VAL A 532 12.60 -1.51 -21.82
C VAL A 532 13.09 -0.68 -22.99
N GLY A 533 13.53 -1.34 -24.07
CA GLY A 533 13.93 -0.70 -25.33
C GLY A 533 13.02 -1.10 -26.49
N GLY A 534 12.22 -0.16 -26.99
CA GLY A 534 11.22 -0.41 -28.02
C GLY A 534 11.31 0.56 -29.20
N SER A 535 11.27 0.06 -30.45
CA SER A 535 11.16 0.94 -31.62
C SER A 535 10.30 0.42 -32.77
N TRP A 536 9.52 1.31 -33.41
CA TRP A 536 8.81 1.01 -34.67
C TRP A 536 9.75 1.15 -35.89
N ILE A 537 10.29 2.34 -36.16
CA ILE A 537 11.33 2.63 -37.16
C ILE A 537 12.47 3.41 -36.48
N GLY A 538 13.58 2.75 -36.09
CA GLY A 538 14.69 3.46 -35.44
C GLY A 538 15.40 2.67 -34.34
N GLN A 539 15.84 3.36 -33.30
CA GLN A 539 16.56 2.78 -32.15
C GLN A 539 15.82 3.07 -30.84
N GLY A 540 15.63 2.05 -30.01
CA GLY A 540 15.12 2.16 -28.65
C GLY A 540 16.05 1.42 -27.70
N TYR A 541 16.60 2.12 -26.70
CA TYR A 541 17.59 1.57 -25.78
C TYR A 541 17.17 1.83 -24.33
N GLY A 542 16.84 0.78 -23.58
CA GLY A 542 16.50 0.88 -22.16
C GLY A 542 17.55 0.16 -21.32
N THR A 543 18.06 0.82 -20.27
CA THR A 543 18.98 0.27 -19.27
C THR A 543 18.52 0.67 -17.88
N ALA A 544 18.45 -0.29 -16.97
CA ALA A 544 18.02 -0.04 -15.60
C ALA A 544 18.76 -0.92 -14.58
N GLU A 545 19.06 -0.38 -13.41
CA GLU A 545 19.56 -1.12 -12.25
C GLU A 545 18.68 -0.80 -11.04
N GLU A 546 18.30 -1.83 -10.29
CA GLU A 546 17.35 -1.72 -9.18
C GLU A 546 17.83 -2.48 -7.94
N THR A 547 17.80 -1.81 -6.78
CA THR A 547 17.86 -2.45 -5.46
C THR A 547 16.66 -1.99 -4.65
N LYS A 548 15.75 -2.92 -4.33
CA LYS A 548 14.47 -2.60 -3.72
C LYS A 548 14.12 -3.53 -2.56
N ARG A 549 13.67 -2.94 -1.46
CA ARG A 549 13.03 -3.65 -0.35
C ARG A 549 11.63 -3.13 -0.10
N VAL A 550 10.64 -3.99 -0.21
CA VAL A 550 9.24 -3.71 0.13
C VAL A 550 8.84 -4.60 1.30
N LYS A 551 8.55 -4.00 2.46
CA LYS A 551 8.23 -4.73 3.69
C LYS A 551 6.90 -4.31 4.30
N ALA A 552 6.01 -5.27 4.52
CA ALA A 552 4.77 -5.08 5.25
C ALA A 552 4.69 -5.97 6.49
N GLY A 553 4.48 -5.34 7.65
CA GLY A 553 4.36 -6.03 8.94
C GLY A 553 5.69 -6.56 9.49
N GLY A 554 5.64 -7.11 10.70
CA GLY A 554 6.80 -7.67 11.40
C GLY A 554 6.44 -8.77 12.40
N GLY A 555 5.34 -9.49 12.14
CA GLY A 555 4.79 -10.50 13.05
C GLY A 555 3.90 -9.93 14.15
N GLY A 556 3.52 -10.78 15.09
CA GLY A 556 2.68 -10.35 16.20
C GLY A 556 2.53 -11.38 17.31
N SER A 557 2.18 -10.91 18.50
CA SER A 557 1.99 -11.78 19.67
C SER A 557 0.74 -11.43 20.43
N THR A 558 0.02 -12.45 20.86
CA THR A 558 -1.06 -12.34 21.84
C THR A 558 -0.71 -13.20 23.06
N ASP A 559 -0.84 -12.67 24.27
CA ASP A 559 -0.59 -13.42 25.51
C ASP A 559 -1.82 -13.43 26.44
N ASP A 560 -2.34 -14.61 26.76
CA ASP A 560 -3.40 -14.86 27.76
C ASP A 560 -3.08 -16.09 28.63
N ASP A 561 -3.47 -15.99 29.90
CA ASP A 561 -3.61 -17.06 30.86
C ASP A 561 -5.03 -16.95 31.44
N ASN A 562 -5.84 -18.02 31.31
CA ASN A 562 -7.18 -18.14 31.91
C ASN A 562 -8.32 -17.25 31.34
N GLY A 563 -8.22 -16.78 30.09
CA GLY A 563 -9.29 -16.03 29.42
C GLY A 563 -10.39 -16.86 28.73
N PHE A 564 -11.44 -16.17 28.26
CA PHE A 564 -12.56 -16.72 27.47
C PHE A 564 -12.66 -15.98 26.13
N LEU A 565 -12.47 -16.67 25.00
CA LEU A 565 -12.39 -16.05 23.67
C LEU A 565 -11.36 -14.90 23.59
N ALA A 566 -10.24 -15.03 24.29
CA ALA A 566 -9.20 -14.01 24.39
C ALA A 566 -7.91 -14.43 23.67
N ALA A 567 -7.05 -13.47 23.34
CA ALA A 567 -5.74 -13.73 22.71
C ALA A 567 -5.78 -14.65 21.48
N ASN A 568 -6.77 -14.45 20.60
CA ASN A 568 -6.76 -15.10 19.29
C ASN A 568 -6.02 -14.21 18.29
N LEU A 569 -5.26 -14.84 17.39
CA LEU A 569 -4.48 -14.17 16.35
C LEU A 569 -4.92 -14.66 14.97
N VAL A 570 -5.25 -13.72 14.09
CA VAL A 570 -5.44 -14.01 12.65
C VAL A 570 -4.45 -13.19 11.84
N SER A 571 -3.68 -13.85 11.00
CA SER A 571 -2.67 -13.22 10.14
C SER A 571 -2.74 -13.79 8.73
N ALA A 572 -2.81 -12.92 7.73
CA ALA A 572 -2.87 -13.32 6.32
C ALA A 572 -1.87 -12.50 5.49
N PRO A 573 -0.56 -12.77 5.61
CA PRO A 573 0.45 -12.04 4.86
C PRO A 573 0.41 -12.41 3.37
N LEU A 574 0.61 -11.41 2.50
CA LEU A 574 0.64 -11.56 1.05
C LEU A 574 1.88 -10.88 0.47
N SER A 575 2.76 -11.63 -0.20
CA SER A 575 3.91 -11.12 -0.95
C SER A 575 3.77 -11.43 -2.44
N VAL A 576 3.64 -10.41 -3.29
CA VAL A 576 3.27 -10.54 -4.71
C VAL A 576 4.01 -9.55 -5.62
N PRO A 577 5.34 -9.69 -5.80
CA PRO A 577 6.06 -8.85 -6.76
C PRO A 577 5.62 -9.19 -8.20
N ALA A 578 5.25 -8.16 -8.98
CA ALA A 578 4.82 -8.27 -10.36
C ALA A 578 5.61 -7.34 -11.28
N GLN A 579 6.58 -7.87 -12.04
CA GLN A 579 7.58 -7.05 -12.71
C GLN A 579 7.77 -7.43 -14.19
N VAL A 580 8.07 -6.43 -15.03
CA VAL A 580 8.46 -6.61 -16.43
C VAL A 580 9.72 -5.83 -16.73
N PHE A 581 10.82 -6.49 -17.10
CA PHE A 581 12.09 -5.77 -17.28
C PHE A 581 13.05 -6.37 -18.31
N GLY A 582 13.99 -5.55 -18.80
CA GLY A 582 15.00 -6.00 -19.76
C GLY A 582 14.39 -6.48 -21.08
N VAL A 583 13.32 -5.84 -21.55
CA VAL A 583 12.60 -6.23 -22.78
C VAL A 583 13.06 -5.38 -23.96
N GLY A 584 13.52 -6.03 -25.03
CA GLY A 584 13.92 -5.40 -26.29
C GLY A 584 13.03 -5.81 -27.46
N GLY A 585 12.33 -4.86 -28.09
CA GLY A 585 11.36 -5.14 -29.14
C GLY A 585 11.40 -4.18 -30.34
N THR A 586 11.40 -4.69 -31.58
CA THR A 586 11.28 -3.81 -32.77
C THR A 586 10.43 -4.34 -33.92
N TRP A 587 9.83 -3.39 -34.66
CA TRP A 587 9.22 -3.66 -35.97
C TRP A 587 10.26 -3.54 -37.10
N ILE A 588 10.82 -2.35 -37.34
CA ILE A 588 11.93 -2.08 -38.26
C ILE A 588 13.04 -1.30 -37.53
N GLY A 589 14.07 -1.94 -36.96
CA GLY A 589 15.07 -1.18 -36.20
C GLY A 589 15.98 -1.98 -35.27
N ASN A 590 16.50 -1.32 -34.24
CA ASN A 590 17.25 -1.95 -33.14
C ASN A 590 16.59 -1.62 -31.78
N GLY A 591 16.22 -2.65 -31.02
CA GLY A 591 15.58 -2.54 -29.72
C GLY A 591 16.40 -3.31 -28.72
N HIS A 592 16.89 -2.61 -27.70
CA HIS A 592 17.74 -3.20 -26.68
C HIS A 592 17.19 -2.84 -25.30
N GLY A 593 16.80 -3.85 -24.54
CA GLY A 593 16.45 -3.71 -23.13
C GLY A 593 17.46 -4.46 -22.28
N ALA A 594 18.01 -3.81 -21.27
CA ALA A 594 18.91 -4.39 -20.30
C ALA A 594 18.48 -3.98 -18.88
N ALA A 595 18.43 -4.94 -17.95
CA ALA A 595 18.05 -4.65 -16.58
C ALA A 595 18.71 -5.60 -15.58
N THR A 596 19.12 -5.06 -14.42
CA THR A 596 19.50 -5.84 -13.23
C THR A 596 18.54 -5.51 -12.11
N ALA A 597 17.96 -6.53 -11.48
CA ALA A 597 16.98 -6.39 -10.41
C ALA A 597 17.42 -7.17 -9.16
N ASP A 598 17.47 -6.49 -8.02
CA ASP A 598 17.57 -7.08 -6.68
C ASP A 598 16.35 -6.63 -5.86
N THR A 599 15.33 -7.49 -5.79
CA THR A 599 14.04 -7.18 -5.14
C THR A 599 13.78 -8.10 -3.96
N ILE A 600 13.60 -7.51 -2.78
CA ILE A 600 13.14 -8.19 -1.57
C ILE A 600 11.72 -7.73 -1.23
N SER A 601 10.74 -8.62 -1.32
CA SER A 601 9.34 -8.37 -0.95
C SER A 601 8.95 -9.23 0.24
N GLU A 602 8.80 -8.62 1.42
CA GLU A 602 8.52 -9.28 2.69
C GLU A 602 7.14 -8.91 3.24
N ALA A 603 6.30 -9.91 3.51
CA ALA A 603 5.04 -9.74 4.20
C ALA A 603 4.95 -10.65 5.44
N GLY A 604 4.62 -10.07 6.59
CA GLY A 604 4.36 -10.82 7.82
C GLY A 604 5.57 -10.98 8.73
N GLY A 605 5.76 -12.18 9.27
CA GLY A 605 6.67 -12.49 10.36
C GLY A 605 6.03 -13.43 11.39
N ASP A 606 6.80 -13.82 12.40
CA ASP A 606 6.38 -14.81 13.40
C ASP A 606 5.10 -14.40 14.14
N VAL A 607 4.20 -15.37 14.32
CA VAL A 607 2.95 -15.19 15.03
C VAL A 607 2.90 -16.08 16.26
N LYS A 608 2.61 -15.45 17.39
CA LYS A 608 2.48 -16.14 18.69
C LYS A 608 1.12 -15.89 19.31
N ALA A 609 0.50 -16.95 19.83
CA ALA A 609 -0.68 -16.84 20.67
C ALA A 609 -0.52 -17.71 21.91
N ASN A 610 -0.95 -17.27 23.09
CA ASN A 610 -0.92 -18.09 24.31
C ASN A 610 -2.32 -18.12 24.91
N GLY A 611 -2.86 -19.32 25.14
CA GLY A 611 -4.22 -19.52 25.68
C GLY A 611 -4.28 -20.54 26.81
N LYS A 612 -3.22 -20.64 27.63
CA LYS A 612 -3.16 -21.61 28.74
C LYS A 612 -4.38 -21.49 29.64
N LYS A 613 -5.01 -22.63 29.95
CA LYS A 613 -6.19 -22.75 30.81
C LYS A 613 -7.42 -21.95 30.34
N GLY A 614 -7.38 -21.31 29.18
CA GLY A 614 -8.48 -20.52 28.63
C GLY A 614 -9.53 -21.38 27.92
N THR A 615 -10.67 -20.78 27.59
CA THR A 615 -11.73 -21.40 26.77
C THR A 615 -11.91 -20.60 25.48
N GLY A 616 -11.62 -21.18 24.32
CA GLY A 616 -11.66 -20.45 23.05
C GLY A 616 -10.50 -19.44 22.87
N SER A 617 -9.43 -19.57 23.65
CA SER A 617 -8.32 -18.60 23.69
C SER A 617 -7.04 -19.12 23.01
N GLY A 618 -6.18 -18.21 22.57
CA GLY A 618 -4.85 -18.58 22.05
C GLY A 618 -4.87 -19.24 20.67
N ASN A 619 -5.95 -19.16 19.89
CA ASN A 619 -6.01 -19.82 18.58
C ASN A 619 -5.34 -18.95 17.50
N ILE A 620 -4.68 -19.59 16.53
CA ILE A 620 -4.04 -18.94 15.39
C ILE A 620 -4.73 -19.35 14.09
N GLY A 621 -5.11 -18.37 13.28
CA GLY A 621 -5.39 -18.55 11.85
C GLY A 621 -4.29 -17.89 11.03
N PHE A 622 -3.57 -18.65 10.21
CA PHE A 622 -2.41 -18.16 9.47
C PHE A 622 -2.46 -18.57 7.99
N VAL A 623 -2.60 -17.59 7.10
CA VAL A 623 -2.78 -17.83 5.65
C VAL A 623 -1.74 -17.02 4.86
N PRO A 624 -0.46 -17.46 4.86
CA PRO A 624 0.59 -16.79 4.12
C PRO A 624 0.58 -17.17 2.64
N VAL A 625 0.77 -16.19 1.76
CA VAL A 625 0.84 -16.38 0.31
C VAL A 625 2.03 -15.64 -0.27
N SER A 626 2.88 -16.33 -1.03
CA SER A 626 3.99 -15.76 -1.80
C SER A 626 3.87 -16.15 -3.27
N LEU A 627 3.86 -15.17 -4.19
CA LEU A 627 3.71 -15.40 -5.63
C LEU A 627 4.42 -14.29 -6.44
N PRO A 628 5.73 -14.44 -6.72
CA PRO A 628 6.41 -13.68 -7.76
C PRO A 628 5.87 -14.01 -9.16
N ALA A 629 5.53 -12.96 -9.91
CA ALA A 629 5.07 -13.05 -11.30
C ALA A 629 5.90 -12.11 -12.20
N GLN A 630 6.79 -12.66 -13.02
CA GLN A 630 7.80 -11.85 -13.73
C GLN A 630 7.93 -12.19 -15.22
N VAL A 631 8.23 -11.17 -16.03
CA VAL A 631 8.59 -11.33 -17.45
C VAL A 631 9.85 -10.54 -17.75
N HIS A 632 10.94 -11.18 -18.12
CA HIS A 632 12.19 -10.45 -18.33
C HIS A 632 13.15 -11.02 -19.38
N GLY A 633 14.10 -10.22 -19.87
CA GLY A 633 15.11 -10.68 -20.83
C GLY A 633 14.53 -11.19 -22.15
N VAL A 634 13.46 -10.54 -22.64
CA VAL A 634 12.76 -10.94 -23.87
C VAL A 634 13.26 -10.10 -25.05
N GLY A 635 13.74 -10.76 -26.11
CA GLY A 635 14.17 -10.12 -27.36
C GLY A 635 13.30 -10.52 -28.54
N ALA A 636 12.59 -9.57 -29.15
CA ALA A 636 11.71 -9.83 -30.28
C ALA A 636 11.91 -8.84 -31.45
N SER A 637 11.96 -9.34 -32.70
CA SER A 637 12.09 -8.50 -33.90
C SER A 637 11.32 -9.00 -35.13
N TRP A 638 10.74 -8.07 -35.90
CA TRP A 638 10.14 -8.38 -37.21
C TRP A 638 11.17 -8.21 -38.35
N ILE A 639 11.63 -6.98 -38.64
CA ILE A 639 12.75 -6.66 -39.55
C ILE A 639 13.81 -5.86 -38.77
N GLY A 640 14.79 -6.51 -38.14
CA GLY A 640 15.77 -5.80 -37.32
C GLY A 640 16.41 -6.62 -36.21
N ASN A 641 16.99 -5.94 -35.22
CA ASN A 641 17.62 -6.57 -34.05
C ASN A 641 16.77 -6.29 -32.81
N GLY A 642 16.39 -7.34 -32.09
CA GLY A 642 15.76 -7.26 -30.77
C GLY A 642 16.64 -7.99 -29.76
N SER A 643 17.00 -7.33 -28.66
CA SER A 643 17.86 -7.86 -27.61
C SER A 643 17.27 -7.55 -26.25
N GLY A 644 16.92 -8.58 -25.47
CA GLY A 644 16.56 -8.46 -24.07
C GLY A 644 17.60 -9.17 -23.21
N THR A 645 18.26 -8.43 -22.33
CA THR A 645 19.23 -8.95 -21.36
C THR A 645 18.75 -8.66 -19.95
N SER A 646 18.81 -9.63 -19.04
CA SER A 646 18.36 -9.38 -17.67
C SER A 646 19.06 -10.25 -16.64
N GLU A 647 19.37 -9.66 -15.48
CA GLU A 647 19.73 -10.40 -14.26
C GLU A 647 18.66 -10.15 -13.20
N ASN A 648 18.14 -11.22 -12.60
CA ASN A 648 17.07 -11.14 -11.62
C ASN A 648 17.44 -11.88 -10.34
N LEU A 649 17.39 -11.19 -9.21
CA LEU A 649 17.37 -11.74 -7.86
C LEU A 649 16.08 -11.27 -7.18
N THR A 650 15.20 -12.21 -6.83
CA THR A 650 13.93 -11.88 -6.18
C THR A 650 13.64 -12.78 -4.99
N ASP A 651 13.56 -12.16 -3.82
CA ASP A 651 13.12 -12.79 -2.58
C ASP A 651 11.67 -12.37 -2.29
N SER A 652 10.72 -13.27 -2.54
CA SER A 652 9.31 -13.08 -2.20
C SER A 652 8.95 -13.90 -0.96
N LEU A 653 8.88 -13.24 0.18
CA LEU A 653 8.78 -13.87 1.49
C LEU A 653 7.46 -13.51 2.18
N ALA A 654 6.56 -14.49 2.30
CA ALA A 654 5.41 -14.44 3.20
C ALA A 654 5.65 -15.40 4.38
N VAL A 655 6.78 -15.21 5.07
CA VAL A 655 7.32 -16.18 6.04
C VAL A 655 6.93 -15.85 7.48
N GLY A 656 6.98 -16.87 8.33
CA GLY A 656 6.81 -16.71 9.77
C GLY A 656 6.37 -18.01 10.44
N ASP A 657 6.88 -18.25 11.64
CA ASP A 657 6.48 -19.41 12.44
C ASP A 657 5.16 -19.14 13.17
N ALA A 658 4.32 -20.16 13.29
CA ALA A 658 3.10 -20.12 14.08
C ALA A 658 3.28 -20.90 15.39
N SER A 659 3.32 -20.18 16.51
CA SER A 659 3.57 -20.78 17.83
C SER A 659 2.43 -20.50 18.80
N THR A 660 1.82 -21.55 19.35
CA THR A 660 0.79 -21.40 20.38
C THR A 660 0.84 -22.45 21.49
N THR A 661 0.04 -22.29 22.53
CA THR A 661 -0.18 -23.29 23.56
C THR A 661 -1.57 -23.16 24.18
N GLY A 662 -2.27 -24.29 24.23
CA GLY A 662 -3.60 -24.46 24.83
C GLY A 662 -3.58 -25.31 26.09
N LYS A 663 -2.41 -25.47 26.73
CA LYS A 663 -2.22 -26.37 27.88
C LYS A 663 -3.29 -26.13 28.96
N GLY A 664 -4.01 -27.19 29.31
CA GLY A 664 -5.09 -27.18 30.29
C GLY A 664 -6.34 -26.37 29.90
N GLY A 665 -6.46 -25.91 28.65
CA GLY A 665 -7.60 -25.14 28.13
C GLY A 665 -8.63 -25.97 27.37
N SER A 666 -9.73 -25.34 26.93
CA SER A 666 -10.77 -25.95 26.11
C SER A 666 -11.00 -25.15 24.82
N VAL A 667 -10.89 -25.77 23.65
CA VAL A 667 -10.88 -25.02 22.37
C VAL A 667 -9.76 -23.95 22.37
N ALA A 668 -8.56 -24.34 22.82
CA ALA A 668 -7.47 -23.40 23.06
C ALA A 668 -6.16 -23.83 22.37
N GLY A 669 -5.38 -22.85 21.92
CA GLY A 669 -4.08 -23.11 21.31
C GLY A 669 -4.12 -23.95 20.04
N ASN A 670 -5.18 -23.85 19.23
CA ASN A 670 -5.25 -24.54 17.95
C ASN A 670 -4.65 -23.67 16.83
N ILE A 671 -4.06 -24.29 15.82
CA ILE A 671 -3.52 -23.61 14.63
C ILE A 671 -4.30 -24.09 13.40
N ILE A 672 -4.74 -23.14 12.58
CA ILE A 672 -5.18 -23.38 11.20
C ILE A 672 -4.18 -22.67 10.29
N GLN A 673 -3.48 -23.43 9.45
CA GLN A 673 -2.46 -22.91 8.53
C GLN A 673 -2.81 -23.25 7.08
N VAL A 674 -2.75 -22.27 6.18
CA VAL A 674 -2.98 -22.50 4.74
C VAL A 674 -1.93 -21.76 3.93
N PRO A 675 -0.65 -22.21 3.96
CA PRO A 675 0.41 -21.55 3.22
C PRO A 675 0.35 -21.88 1.72
N ALA A 676 0.67 -20.90 0.88
CA ALA A 676 0.83 -21.10 -0.56
C ALA A 676 2.07 -20.36 -1.08
N GLY A 677 3.13 -21.10 -1.42
CA GLY A 677 4.35 -20.56 -2.02
C GLY A 677 4.39 -20.93 -3.50
N ALA A 678 4.67 -19.98 -4.38
CA ALA A 678 4.46 -20.17 -5.81
C ALA A 678 5.44 -19.34 -6.66
N ALA A 679 5.63 -19.73 -7.92
CA ALA A 679 6.41 -18.91 -8.86
C ALA A 679 5.84 -18.99 -10.28
N ALA A 680 5.78 -17.84 -10.96
CA ALA A 680 5.33 -17.71 -12.35
C ALA A 680 6.25 -16.80 -13.16
N THR A 681 7.17 -17.35 -13.96
CA THR A 681 8.16 -16.54 -14.68
C THR A 681 8.30 -16.89 -16.16
N VAL A 682 8.54 -15.88 -17.00
CA VAL A 682 8.87 -16.03 -18.43
C VAL A 682 10.13 -15.24 -18.74
N PHE A 683 11.21 -15.90 -19.17
CA PHE A 683 12.47 -15.17 -19.38
C PHE A 683 13.44 -15.76 -20.41
N GLY A 684 14.37 -14.94 -20.90
CA GLY A 684 15.43 -15.39 -21.82
C GLY A 684 14.90 -15.89 -23.16
N VAL A 685 13.77 -15.33 -23.64
CA VAL A 685 13.10 -15.76 -24.87
C VAL A 685 13.55 -14.92 -26.06
N GLY A 686 14.00 -15.58 -27.14
CA GLY A 686 14.38 -14.94 -28.40
C GLY A 686 13.43 -15.29 -29.55
N ALA A 687 12.84 -14.29 -30.21
CA ALA A 687 11.96 -14.52 -31.36
C ALA A 687 12.26 -13.56 -32.53
N SER A 688 12.40 -14.08 -33.76
CA SER A 688 12.66 -13.23 -34.93
C SER A 688 12.11 -13.75 -36.27
N TRP A 689 11.67 -12.84 -37.14
CA TRP A 689 11.26 -13.15 -38.51
C TRP A 689 12.39 -12.89 -39.54
N ILE A 690 12.85 -11.64 -39.70
CA ILE A 690 13.94 -11.22 -40.59
C ILE A 690 14.92 -10.34 -39.78
N GLY A 691 16.04 -10.89 -39.32
CA GLY A 691 17.03 -10.16 -38.50
C GLY A 691 17.60 -11.01 -37.38
N THR A 692 17.81 -10.42 -36.19
CA THR A 692 18.26 -11.16 -35.00
C THR A 692 17.31 -10.94 -33.81
N GLY A 693 17.00 -12.00 -33.08
CA GLY A 693 16.30 -11.95 -31.79
C GLY A 693 17.17 -12.61 -30.72
N HIS A 694 17.50 -11.89 -29.66
CA HIS A 694 18.36 -12.38 -28.58
C HIS A 694 17.68 -12.16 -27.24
N GLY A 695 17.38 -13.24 -26.52
CA GLY A 695 17.01 -13.20 -25.10
C GLY A 695 18.13 -13.85 -24.30
N ASP A 696 18.68 -13.15 -23.32
CA ASP A 696 19.67 -13.68 -22.37
C ASP A 696 19.26 -13.28 -20.96
N ALA A 697 19.03 -14.26 -20.10
CA ALA A 697 18.51 -14.01 -18.77
C ALA A 697 19.06 -14.99 -17.73
N THR A 698 19.44 -14.43 -16.58
CA THR A 698 19.60 -15.19 -15.33
C THR A 698 18.40 -14.89 -14.43
N ASN A 699 17.89 -15.93 -13.79
CA ASN A 699 16.77 -15.85 -12.86
C ASN A 699 17.14 -16.59 -11.58
N ASP A 700 17.15 -15.87 -10.45
CA ASP A 700 17.26 -16.41 -9.10
C ASP A 700 16.04 -15.96 -8.29
N VAL A 701 15.16 -16.90 -7.98
CA VAL A 701 13.89 -16.62 -7.29
C VAL A 701 13.78 -17.49 -6.05
N VAL A 702 13.63 -16.83 -4.90
CA VAL A 702 13.23 -17.45 -3.65
C VAL A 702 11.79 -17.07 -3.35
N SER A 703 10.90 -18.06 -3.28
CA SER A 703 9.51 -17.88 -2.84
C SER A 703 9.23 -18.73 -1.62
N ALA A 704 8.96 -18.10 -0.48
CA ALA A 704 8.63 -18.82 0.74
C ALA A 704 7.31 -18.34 1.33
N ALA A 705 6.43 -19.28 1.68
CA ALA A 705 5.19 -18.99 2.38
C ALA A 705 5.02 -19.89 3.61
N GLY A 706 4.78 -19.28 4.76
CA GLY A 706 4.63 -19.97 6.04
C GLY A 706 5.96 -20.32 6.70
N GLY A 707 5.90 -21.30 7.58
CA GLY A 707 6.96 -21.67 8.52
C GLY A 707 6.45 -22.75 9.47
N ASP A 708 7.21 -23.01 10.53
CA ASP A 708 6.93 -24.08 11.47
C ASP A 708 5.65 -23.82 12.26
N SER A 709 4.87 -24.89 12.50
CA SER A 709 3.69 -24.87 13.35
C SER A 709 3.98 -25.60 14.66
N LYS A 710 4.03 -24.85 15.77
CA LYS A 710 4.28 -25.41 17.10
C LYS A 710 3.10 -25.16 18.03
N THR A 711 2.55 -26.22 18.61
CA THR A 711 1.56 -26.08 19.67
C THR A 711 1.70 -27.11 20.80
N ASN A 712 0.96 -26.94 21.89
CA ASN A 712 0.89 -27.87 23.02
C ASN A 712 -0.50 -27.78 23.67
N GLY A 713 -1.21 -28.90 23.70
CA GLY A 713 -2.54 -29.09 24.28
C GLY A 713 -2.58 -29.94 25.55
N ASP A 714 -1.44 -30.23 26.19
CA ASP A 714 -1.36 -31.12 27.36
C ASP A 714 -2.45 -30.82 28.40
N GLY A 715 -3.17 -31.87 28.83
CA GLY A 715 -4.26 -31.76 29.81
C GLY A 715 -5.47 -30.93 29.39
N GLY A 716 -5.59 -30.54 28.11
CA GLY A 716 -6.71 -29.77 27.55
C GLY A 716 -7.78 -30.62 26.86
N SER A 717 -8.85 -29.97 26.38
CA SER A 717 -9.96 -30.58 25.63
C SER A 717 -10.23 -29.81 24.33
N ILE A 718 -10.00 -30.41 23.16
CA ILE A 718 -9.96 -29.68 21.88
C ILE A 718 -8.87 -28.60 21.94
N ALA A 719 -7.65 -29.01 22.25
CA ALA A 719 -6.54 -28.09 22.48
C ALA A 719 -5.26 -28.54 21.81
N GLY A 720 -4.47 -27.60 21.32
CA GLY A 720 -3.19 -27.91 20.68
C GLY A 720 -3.32 -28.68 19.37
N ASN A 721 -4.41 -28.53 18.61
CA ASN A 721 -4.57 -29.21 17.33
C ASN A 721 -4.04 -28.35 16.17
N VAL A 722 -3.59 -28.99 15.09
CA VAL A 722 -3.15 -28.33 13.86
C VAL A 722 -3.93 -28.88 12.67
N LEU A 723 -4.57 -27.97 11.93
CA LEU A 723 -5.19 -28.23 10.63
C LEU A 723 -4.43 -27.45 9.56
N SER A 724 -3.81 -28.16 8.60
CA SER A 724 -2.99 -27.55 7.56
C SER A 724 -3.39 -28.00 6.14
N ALA A 725 -3.34 -27.07 5.19
CA ALA A 725 -3.47 -27.34 3.76
C ALA A 725 -2.48 -26.48 2.99
N GLN A 726 -1.45 -27.10 2.41
CA GLN A 726 -0.25 -26.42 1.92
C GLN A 726 -0.15 -26.58 0.40
N ALA A 727 0.21 -25.53 -0.33
CA ALA A 727 0.21 -25.53 -1.78
C ALA A 727 1.51 -24.98 -2.39
N LEU A 728 2.02 -25.67 -3.42
CA LEU A 728 3.24 -25.29 -4.15
C LEU A 728 3.04 -25.38 -5.67
N PRO A 729 2.49 -24.34 -6.33
CA PRO A 729 2.42 -24.26 -7.78
C PRO A 729 3.65 -23.53 -8.40
N ILE A 730 4.31 -24.16 -9.38
CA ILE A 730 5.42 -23.55 -10.15
C ILE A 730 5.09 -23.63 -11.64
N ALA A 731 5.14 -22.50 -12.35
CA ALA A 731 4.92 -22.41 -13.78
C ALA A 731 5.97 -21.52 -14.46
N GLN A 732 6.86 -22.08 -15.29
CA GLN A 732 7.95 -21.30 -15.89
C GLN A 732 8.18 -21.62 -17.37
N VAL A 733 8.58 -20.60 -18.14
CA VAL A 733 8.97 -20.71 -19.56
C VAL A 733 10.27 -19.95 -19.80
N PHE A 734 11.34 -20.61 -20.24
CA PHE A 734 12.62 -19.91 -20.40
C PHE A 734 13.63 -20.52 -21.37
N GLY A 735 14.58 -19.68 -21.82
CA GLY A 735 15.66 -20.10 -22.72
C GLY A 735 15.17 -20.61 -24.08
N ASP A 736 13.97 -20.21 -24.49
CA ASP A 736 13.32 -20.66 -25.73
C ASP A 736 13.67 -19.74 -26.91
N ALA A 737 13.78 -20.33 -28.10
CA ALA A 737 14.11 -19.63 -29.33
C ALA A 737 13.19 -20.01 -30.50
N ALA A 738 12.62 -19.01 -31.18
CA ALA A 738 11.79 -19.21 -32.37
C ALA A 738 12.23 -18.34 -33.54
N SER A 739 12.50 -18.96 -34.70
CA SER A 739 12.92 -18.26 -35.93
C SER A 739 12.10 -18.70 -37.14
N LEU A 740 11.85 -17.79 -38.09
CA LEU A 740 11.42 -18.18 -39.43
C LEU A 740 12.64 -18.24 -40.36
N THR A 741 13.10 -17.09 -40.88
CA THR A 741 14.25 -16.97 -41.79
C THR A 741 15.44 -16.21 -41.18
N ALA A 742 15.47 -16.06 -39.86
CA ALA A 742 16.34 -15.18 -39.09
C ALA A 742 17.31 -15.95 -38.18
N VAL A 743 18.10 -15.26 -37.36
CA VAL A 743 18.85 -15.86 -36.25
C VAL A 743 18.14 -15.54 -34.94
N ALA A 744 17.72 -16.56 -34.19
CA ALA A 744 17.16 -16.41 -32.86
C ALA A 744 18.03 -17.14 -31.83
N THR A 745 18.30 -16.50 -30.70
CA THR A 745 19.00 -17.11 -29.56
C THR A 745 18.21 -16.84 -28.29
N GLY A 746 17.88 -17.89 -27.55
CA GLY A 746 17.32 -17.82 -26.22
C GLY A 746 18.28 -18.50 -25.24
N THR A 747 18.77 -17.75 -24.26
CA THR A 747 19.60 -18.25 -23.17
C THR A 747 18.88 -17.99 -21.86
N GLY A 748 18.69 -19.03 -21.04
CA GLY A 748 18.08 -18.93 -19.72
C GLY A 748 18.83 -19.75 -18.69
N TYR A 749 19.30 -19.11 -17.63
CA TYR A 749 19.80 -19.78 -16.42
C TYR A 749 18.79 -19.59 -15.31
N ASN A 750 18.26 -20.69 -14.78
CA ASN A 750 17.23 -20.67 -13.75
C ASN A 750 17.73 -21.31 -12.47
N THR A 751 17.63 -20.57 -11.36
CA THR A 751 17.63 -21.06 -9.99
C THR A 751 16.28 -20.68 -9.39
N THR A 752 15.52 -21.64 -8.90
CA THR A 752 14.22 -21.36 -8.27
C THR A 752 14.05 -22.23 -7.03
N ASP A 753 13.94 -21.58 -5.88
CA ASP A 753 13.68 -22.19 -4.59
C ASP A 753 12.28 -21.79 -4.11
N VAL A 754 11.36 -22.76 -4.06
CA VAL A 754 10.00 -22.54 -3.55
C VAL A 754 9.74 -23.39 -2.31
N ALA A 755 9.32 -22.75 -1.23
CA ALA A 755 8.94 -23.39 0.02
C ALA A 755 7.51 -23.04 0.42
N SER A 756 6.75 -24.04 0.85
CA SER A 756 5.42 -23.85 1.43
C SER A 756 5.22 -24.70 2.68
N GLY A 757 4.96 -24.01 3.80
CA GLY A 757 4.82 -24.61 5.13
C GLY A 757 6.15 -25.08 5.75
N GLY A 758 6.05 -25.85 6.83
CA GLY A 758 7.19 -26.27 7.65
C GLY A 758 6.86 -27.46 8.55
N ASP A 759 7.68 -27.69 9.57
CA ASP A 759 7.48 -28.79 10.51
C ASP A 759 6.25 -28.54 11.41
N ILE A 760 5.51 -29.60 11.73
CA ILE A 760 4.35 -29.53 12.62
C ILE A 760 4.66 -30.30 13.90
N THR A 761 4.78 -29.59 15.01
CA THR A 761 5.02 -30.17 16.34
C THR A 761 3.87 -29.88 17.29
N THR A 762 3.29 -30.92 17.88
CA THR A 762 2.30 -30.78 18.96
C THR A 762 2.43 -31.84 20.06
N SER A 763 1.64 -31.71 21.13
CA SER A 763 1.50 -32.67 22.23
C SER A 763 0.11 -32.55 22.84
N GLY A 764 -0.50 -33.66 23.21
CA GLY A 764 -1.81 -33.79 23.85
C GLY A 764 -1.77 -34.69 25.09
N GLU A 765 -0.62 -34.83 25.75
CA GLU A 765 -0.48 -35.73 26.89
C GLU A 765 -1.53 -35.43 27.99
N GLY A 766 -2.33 -36.44 28.33
CA GLY A 766 -3.39 -36.32 29.32
C GLY A 766 -4.60 -35.49 28.89
N GLY A 767 -4.72 -35.12 27.61
CA GLY A 767 -5.86 -34.41 27.02
C GLY A 767 -6.86 -35.33 26.30
N ALA A 768 -7.93 -34.73 25.75
CA ALA A 768 -8.94 -35.42 24.94
C ALA A 768 -9.26 -34.61 23.67
N ILE A 769 -9.14 -35.22 22.48
CA ILE A 769 -9.18 -34.50 21.18
C ILE A 769 -8.13 -33.38 21.19
N SER A 770 -6.89 -33.75 21.47
CA SER A 770 -5.83 -32.80 21.80
C SER A 770 -4.50 -33.27 21.27
N GLY A 771 -3.71 -32.34 20.74
CA GLY A 771 -2.47 -32.65 20.08
C GLY A 771 -2.66 -33.36 18.74
N ASP A 772 -3.79 -33.20 18.06
CA ASP A 772 -4.05 -33.86 16.78
C ASP A 772 -3.52 -33.05 15.60
N ILE A 773 -2.96 -33.73 14.59
CA ILE A 773 -2.46 -33.15 13.33
C ILE A 773 -3.26 -33.73 12.16
N PHE A 774 -3.77 -32.85 11.30
CA PHE A 774 -4.29 -33.19 9.97
C PHE A 774 -3.67 -32.26 8.92
N ASP A 775 -2.86 -32.83 8.02
CA ASP A 775 -2.07 -32.09 7.03
C ASP A 775 -2.25 -32.64 5.60
N VAL A 776 -2.40 -31.73 4.63
CA VAL A 776 -2.55 -32.06 3.20
C VAL A 776 -1.60 -31.19 2.36
N PRO A 777 -0.34 -31.62 2.18
CA PRO A 777 0.62 -30.94 1.32
C PRO A 777 0.41 -31.29 -0.16
N VAL A 778 0.36 -30.27 -1.03
CA VAL A 778 0.10 -30.41 -2.47
C VAL A 778 1.12 -29.64 -3.31
N ALA A 779 1.76 -30.29 -4.28
CA ALA A 779 2.66 -29.67 -5.26
C ALA A 779 2.20 -29.88 -6.71
N ALA A 780 2.33 -28.84 -7.54
CA ALA A 780 2.06 -28.90 -8.98
C ALA A 780 3.09 -28.06 -9.77
N VAL A 781 3.93 -28.72 -10.56
CA VAL A 781 5.03 -28.08 -11.31
C VAL A 781 4.86 -28.31 -12.81
N ALA A 782 4.92 -27.21 -13.58
CA ALA A 782 4.84 -27.20 -15.04
C ALA A 782 5.92 -26.28 -15.64
N GLN A 783 6.89 -26.83 -16.38
CA GLN A 783 7.96 -26.02 -16.97
C GLN A 783 8.18 -26.36 -18.46
N VAL A 784 8.50 -25.34 -19.26
CA VAL A 784 8.89 -25.46 -20.67
C VAL A 784 10.19 -24.69 -20.88
N PHE A 785 11.26 -25.34 -21.35
CA PHE A 785 12.54 -24.64 -21.52
C PHE A 785 13.46 -25.29 -22.54
N GLY A 786 14.35 -24.49 -23.12
CA GLY A 786 15.33 -24.97 -24.10
C GLY A 786 14.67 -25.51 -25.38
N VAL A 787 13.52 -24.94 -25.78
CA VAL A 787 12.80 -25.28 -27.01
C VAL A 787 13.27 -24.37 -28.13
N ALA A 788 13.73 -24.97 -29.23
CA ALA A 788 14.16 -24.24 -30.42
C ALA A 788 13.34 -24.67 -31.64
N ALA A 789 12.73 -23.73 -32.37
CA ALA A 789 11.97 -24.00 -33.57
C ALA A 789 12.36 -23.06 -34.73
N SER A 790 12.59 -23.61 -35.93
CA SER A 790 12.97 -22.81 -37.11
C SER A 790 12.43 -23.31 -38.46
N VAL A 791 12.08 -22.38 -39.37
CA VAL A 791 11.62 -22.65 -40.76
C VAL A 791 12.40 -21.82 -41.79
N GLY A 792 13.64 -22.26 -42.09
CA GLY A 792 14.54 -21.61 -43.05
C GLY A 792 15.58 -20.65 -42.46
N GLY A 793 15.70 -20.56 -41.12
CA GLY A 793 16.66 -19.72 -40.38
C GLY A 793 17.51 -20.52 -39.38
N VAL A 794 18.16 -19.83 -38.43
CA VAL A 794 18.93 -20.42 -37.33
C VAL A 794 18.21 -20.16 -35.99
N ALA A 795 18.00 -21.20 -35.18
CA ALA A 795 17.50 -21.06 -33.81
C ALA A 795 18.41 -21.80 -32.83
N HIS A 796 18.88 -21.09 -31.80
CA HIS A 796 19.72 -21.66 -30.75
C HIS A 796 19.08 -21.44 -29.38
N ALA A 797 18.81 -22.52 -28.66
CA ALA A 797 18.30 -22.47 -27.29
C ALA A 797 19.35 -23.03 -26.32
N VAL A 798 19.67 -22.29 -25.27
CA VAL A 798 20.51 -22.70 -24.15
C VAL A 798 19.70 -22.54 -22.88
N ALA A 799 19.55 -23.62 -22.11
CA ALA A 799 18.78 -23.57 -20.87
C ALA A 799 19.45 -24.42 -19.78
N ASP A 800 19.78 -23.81 -18.65
CA ASP A 800 20.21 -24.51 -17.45
C ASP A 800 19.15 -24.30 -16.37
N ASN A 801 18.62 -25.40 -15.84
CA ASN A 801 17.57 -25.37 -14.83
C ASN A 801 18.03 -26.02 -13.52
N ASP A 802 17.92 -25.28 -12.43
CA ASP A 802 17.97 -25.76 -11.05
C ASP A 802 16.68 -25.33 -10.35
N THR A 803 15.84 -26.28 -9.96
CA THR A 803 14.56 -26.01 -9.29
C THR A 803 14.43 -26.89 -8.06
N VAL A 804 14.31 -26.27 -6.88
CA VAL A 804 14.01 -26.95 -5.63
C VAL A 804 12.64 -26.52 -5.13
N GLY A 805 11.76 -27.48 -4.89
CA GLY A 805 10.43 -27.25 -4.34
C GLY A 805 10.21 -28.09 -3.09
N THR A 806 9.88 -27.47 -1.96
CA THR A 806 9.52 -28.19 -0.73
C THR A 806 8.16 -27.76 -0.22
N VAL A 807 7.22 -28.71 -0.09
CA VAL A 807 5.92 -28.49 0.53
C VAL A 807 5.69 -29.48 1.68
N GLY A 808 5.27 -28.98 2.84
CA GLY A 808 5.15 -29.79 4.04
C GLY A 808 6.48 -30.08 4.74
N GLY A 809 6.37 -30.57 5.98
CA GLY A 809 7.50 -30.92 6.83
C GLY A 809 7.23 -32.18 7.64
N GLN A 810 8.11 -32.46 8.60
CA GLN A 810 7.94 -33.57 9.53
C GLN A 810 6.82 -33.27 10.53
N THR A 811 6.04 -34.30 10.85
CA THR A 811 4.93 -34.21 11.81
C THR A 811 5.28 -34.99 13.08
N THR A 812 5.21 -34.33 14.23
CA THR A 812 5.47 -34.95 15.54
C THR A 812 4.35 -34.63 16.51
N THR A 813 3.78 -35.67 17.13
CA THR A 813 2.79 -35.53 18.21
C THR A 813 3.00 -36.57 19.31
N ALA A 814 2.51 -36.25 20.52
CA ALA A 814 2.44 -37.14 21.68
C ALA A 814 1.02 -37.15 22.24
N GLY A 815 0.49 -38.31 22.65
CA GLY A 815 -0.88 -38.43 23.17
C GLY A 815 -1.38 -39.87 23.21
N SER A 816 -2.52 -40.10 23.86
CA SER A 816 -3.16 -41.42 23.92
C SER A 816 -4.27 -41.51 22.87
N THR A 817 -4.10 -42.39 21.88
CA THR A 817 -5.08 -42.59 20.80
C THR A 817 -6.44 -43.10 21.30
N ASP A 818 -6.47 -43.77 22.45
CA ASP A 818 -7.70 -44.20 23.14
C ASP A 818 -8.62 -43.02 23.53
N ALA A 819 -8.04 -41.81 23.67
CA ALA A 819 -8.74 -40.58 23.99
C ALA A 819 -8.91 -39.65 22.77
N LEU A 820 -8.71 -40.17 21.55
CA LEU A 820 -8.58 -39.39 20.31
C LEU A 820 -7.56 -38.25 20.49
N SER A 821 -6.41 -38.52 21.10
CA SER A 821 -5.38 -37.53 21.37
C SER A 821 -4.04 -37.99 20.82
N GLY A 822 -3.31 -37.07 20.20
CA GLY A 822 -2.05 -37.36 19.53
C GLY A 822 -2.24 -38.11 18.21
N LEU A 823 -3.33 -37.85 17.48
CA LEU A 823 -3.53 -38.37 16.13
C LEU A 823 -2.60 -37.63 15.16
N ASN A 824 -2.02 -38.34 14.18
CA ASN A 824 -1.15 -37.77 13.18
C ASN A 824 -1.49 -38.33 11.79
N GLU A 825 -2.14 -37.52 10.95
CA GLU A 825 -2.55 -37.89 9.59
C GLU A 825 -1.99 -36.86 8.59
N GLN A 826 -1.19 -37.33 7.63
CA GLN A 826 -0.61 -36.54 6.54
C GLN A 826 -0.88 -37.20 5.18
N HIS A 827 -1.38 -36.43 4.21
CA HIS A 827 -1.78 -36.95 2.90
C HIS A 827 -1.13 -36.16 1.73
N PRO A 828 0.09 -36.53 1.30
CA PRO A 828 0.81 -35.80 0.24
C PRO A 828 0.27 -36.09 -1.17
N LEU A 829 0.25 -35.06 -2.04
CA LEU A 829 -0.08 -35.15 -3.47
C LEU A 829 0.85 -34.27 -4.31
N GLY A 830 1.51 -34.83 -5.33
CA GLY A 830 2.54 -34.18 -6.13
C GLY A 830 2.46 -34.54 -7.61
N VAL A 831 2.54 -33.53 -8.47
CA VAL A 831 2.55 -33.66 -9.94
C VAL A 831 3.67 -32.80 -10.53
N LEU A 832 4.53 -33.42 -11.34
CA LEU A 832 5.63 -32.78 -12.07
C LEU A 832 5.50 -33.09 -13.57
N VAL A 833 5.41 -32.04 -14.40
CA VAL A 833 5.37 -32.12 -15.87
C VAL A 833 6.39 -31.15 -16.45
N GLN A 834 7.33 -31.64 -17.25
CA GLN A 834 8.38 -30.82 -17.87
C GLN A 834 8.52 -31.15 -19.36
N VAL A 835 8.73 -30.12 -20.19
CA VAL A 835 9.00 -30.25 -21.62
C VAL A 835 10.29 -29.50 -21.95
N TYR A 836 11.34 -30.21 -22.37
CA TYR A 836 12.64 -29.57 -22.61
C TYR A 836 13.50 -30.29 -23.66
N ASP A 837 14.57 -29.61 -24.12
CA ASP A 837 15.53 -30.11 -25.12
C ASP A 837 14.84 -30.56 -26.43
N LEU A 838 14.11 -29.63 -27.04
CA LEU A 838 13.32 -29.88 -28.25
C LEU A 838 13.84 -29.07 -29.45
N PRO A 839 14.66 -29.65 -30.34
CA PRO A 839 15.02 -29.05 -31.62
C PRO A 839 14.00 -29.42 -32.72
N LEU A 840 13.19 -28.45 -33.16
CA LEU A 840 12.17 -28.62 -34.20
C LEU A 840 12.62 -28.00 -35.53
N GLU A 841 13.00 -28.84 -36.50
CA GLU A 841 13.56 -28.42 -37.80
C GLU A 841 12.58 -28.58 -38.99
N LEU A 842 12.51 -27.55 -39.85
CA LEU A 842 11.97 -27.68 -41.21
C LEU A 842 12.82 -26.85 -42.18
N LEU A 843 13.80 -27.51 -42.83
CA LEU A 843 14.75 -26.87 -43.77
C LEU A 843 15.62 -25.76 -43.12
N ALA A 844 16.00 -25.93 -41.85
CA ALA A 844 16.65 -24.93 -40.99
C ALA A 844 17.85 -25.50 -40.21
N GLU A 845 18.66 -24.64 -39.57
CA GLU A 845 19.68 -25.04 -38.58
C GLU A 845 19.14 -24.76 -37.17
N VAL A 846 19.03 -25.81 -36.34
CA VAL A 846 18.48 -25.73 -34.98
C VAL A 846 19.40 -26.48 -34.03
N SER A 847 19.68 -25.89 -32.87
CA SER A 847 20.45 -26.53 -31.81
C SER A 847 19.97 -26.15 -30.42
N THR A 848 19.94 -27.14 -29.54
CA THR A 848 19.58 -27.01 -28.13
C THR A 848 20.78 -27.44 -27.27
N THR A 849 21.01 -26.77 -26.14
CA THR A 849 21.95 -27.21 -25.10
C THR A 849 21.24 -27.04 -23.77
N VAL A 850 20.91 -28.16 -23.11
CA VAL A 850 20.06 -28.14 -21.91
C VAL A 850 20.67 -28.95 -20.78
N SER A 851 20.68 -28.39 -19.56
CA SER A 851 20.86 -29.13 -18.32
C SER A 851 19.65 -28.93 -17.41
N ASN A 852 19.25 -29.98 -16.70
CA ASN A 852 18.08 -29.96 -15.82
C ASN A 852 18.36 -30.69 -14.51
N MET A 853 18.18 -29.98 -13.41
CA MET A 853 18.15 -30.48 -12.05
C MET A 853 16.84 -29.98 -11.42
N THR A 854 15.96 -30.91 -11.06
CA THR A 854 14.69 -30.56 -10.42
C THR A 854 14.47 -31.53 -9.27
N ASP A 855 14.35 -30.99 -8.07
CA ASP A 855 14.09 -31.73 -6.84
C ASP A 855 12.82 -31.20 -6.18
N ILE A 856 11.77 -32.03 -6.16
CA ILE A 856 10.47 -31.69 -5.56
C ILE A 856 10.20 -32.66 -4.42
N SER A 857 10.05 -32.13 -3.22
CA SER A 857 9.72 -32.86 -2.00
C SER A 857 8.31 -32.51 -1.54
N VAL A 858 7.45 -33.52 -1.39
CA VAL A 858 6.10 -33.40 -0.84
C VAL A 858 6.06 -34.19 0.46
N ALA A 859 6.17 -33.49 1.59
CA ALA A 859 6.32 -34.08 2.92
C ALA A 859 7.51 -35.06 3.04
N GLY A 860 8.62 -34.78 2.35
CA GLY A 860 9.80 -35.66 2.33
C GLY A 860 9.69 -36.85 1.38
N GLU A 861 8.63 -36.93 0.57
CA GLU A 861 8.46 -37.95 -0.49
C GLU A 861 8.58 -37.33 -1.90
N GLU A 862 8.95 -38.15 -2.89
CA GLU A 862 8.97 -37.75 -4.31
C GLU A 862 7.53 -37.59 -4.89
N PRO A 863 7.33 -36.82 -5.97
CA PRO A 863 6.02 -36.64 -6.59
C PRO A 863 5.44 -37.95 -7.14
N GLN A 864 4.14 -38.16 -6.96
CA GLN A 864 3.47 -39.40 -7.40
C GLN A 864 3.30 -39.46 -8.93
N ILE A 865 3.32 -38.31 -9.62
CA ILE A 865 3.33 -38.20 -11.09
C ILE A 865 4.55 -37.39 -11.49
N ASN A 866 5.46 -38.01 -12.26
CA ASN A 866 6.65 -37.36 -12.81
C ASN A 866 6.77 -37.69 -14.31
N LEU A 867 6.56 -36.68 -15.17
CA LEU A 867 6.46 -36.81 -16.62
C LEU A 867 7.43 -35.84 -17.35
N PRO A 868 8.72 -36.17 -17.47
CA PRO A 868 9.64 -35.44 -18.32
C PRO A 868 9.46 -35.84 -19.80
N ILE A 869 9.34 -34.87 -20.69
CA ILE A 869 9.26 -35.06 -22.15
C ILE A 869 10.50 -34.44 -22.79
N THR A 870 11.32 -35.25 -23.47
CA THR A 870 12.59 -34.81 -24.09
C THR A 870 12.65 -35.14 -25.59
N GLY A 871 13.46 -34.40 -26.36
CA GLY A 871 13.59 -34.57 -27.82
C GLY A 871 14.09 -35.93 -28.28
N ALA A 872 14.82 -36.67 -27.42
CA ALA A 872 15.28 -38.02 -27.72
C ALA A 872 14.14 -39.06 -27.80
N GLU A 873 12.98 -38.76 -27.23
CA GLU A 873 11.84 -39.68 -27.12
C GLU A 873 10.73 -39.41 -28.15
N LEU A 874 10.85 -38.34 -28.96
CA LEU A 874 9.87 -37.94 -29.96
C LEU A 874 10.37 -38.28 -31.39
N PRO A 875 9.63 -39.06 -32.19
CA PRO A 875 9.97 -39.26 -33.61
C PRO A 875 9.80 -37.94 -34.38
N ALA A 876 10.62 -37.70 -35.42
CA ALA A 876 10.65 -36.45 -36.22
C ALA A 876 9.33 -36.00 -36.87
N THR A 877 8.24 -36.78 -36.74
CA THR A 877 6.87 -36.43 -37.20
C THR A 877 5.81 -36.57 -36.09
N GLY A 878 6.21 -36.92 -34.87
CA GLY A 878 5.32 -37.11 -33.74
C GLY A 878 5.29 -35.86 -32.88
N LEU A 879 4.33 -34.98 -33.12
CA LEU A 879 3.90 -34.07 -32.06
C LEU A 879 3.47 -34.94 -30.86
N PRO A 880 3.93 -34.67 -29.63
CA PRO A 880 3.48 -35.41 -28.47
C PRO A 880 1.96 -35.31 -28.38
N SER A 881 1.26 -36.43 -28.60
CA SER A 881 -0.11 -36.53 -28.16
C SER A 881 -0.06 -36.58 -26.65
N LEU A 882 -0.48 -35.51 -25.98
CA LEU A 882 -0.76 -35.54 -24.55
C LEU A 882 -1.61 -36.79 -24.28
N PRO A 883 -1.28 -37.62 -23.28
CA PRO A 883 -2.11 -38.76 -22.94
C PRO A 883 -3.54 -38.25 -22.78
N SER A 884 -4.51 -38.90 -23.42
CA SER A 884 -5.91 -38.51 -23.27
C SER A 884 -6.20 -38.37 -21.78
N THR A 885 -6.75 -37.23 -21.37
CA THR A 885 -7.08 -36.88 -19.97
C THR A 885 -8.03 -37.86 -19.28
N SER A 886 -8.42 -38.94 -19.97
CA SER A 886 -9.15 -40.09 -19.45
C SER A 886 -8.33 -41.00 -18.52
N GLY A 887 -7.00 -40.83 -18.43
CA GLY A 887 -6.11 -41.65 -17.58
C GLY A 887 -5.42 -40.94 -16.43
N LEU A 888 -5.41 -39.61 -16.40
CA LEU A 888 -5.11 -38.84 -15.18
C LEU A 888 -6.29 -39.03 -14.22
N PRO A 889 -6.09 -39.04 -12.89
CA PRO A 889 -7.19 -38.98 -11.95
C PRO A 889 -7.80 -37.57 -11.92
N VAL A 890 -8.26 -37.06 -13.07
CA VAL A 890 -9.19 -35.93 -13.15
C VAL A 890 -10.59 -36.50 -12.94
N GLY A 891 -10.78 -36.91 -11.71
CA GLY A 891 -11.95 -37.58 -11.21
C GLY A 891 -11.66 -37.80 -9.76
N MET A 892 -11.72 -36.73 -8.97
CA MET A 892 -12.01 -36.90 -7.55
C MET A 892 -13.18 -37.88 -7.49
N ALA A 893 -12.91 -39.07 -6.96
CA ALA A 893 -13.95 -40.00 -6.60
C ALA A 893 -14.99 -39.19 -5.83
N LYS A 894 -16.27 -39.36 -6.16
CA LYS A 894 -17.36 -38.97 -5.26
C LYS A 894 -16.93 -39.33 -3.84
N ALA A 895 -16.70 -38.33 -3.00
CA ALA A 895 -16.37 -38.49 -1.59
C ALA A 895 -17.56 -39.16 -0.86
N SER A 896 -17.72 -40.47 -1.06
CA SER A 896 -18.81 -41.26 -0.51
C SER A 896 -18.38 -42.67 -0.08
N GLN A 897 -17.11 -43.03 -0.23
CA GLN A 897 -16.62 -44.34 0.22
C GLN A 897 -15.18 -44.25 0.76
N LEU A 898 -14.99 -43.56 1.89
CA LEU A 898 -14.04 -44.06 2.89
C LEU A 898 -14.67 -45.29 3.59
N PRO A 899 -13.89 -46.24 4.12
CA PRO A 899 -14.42 -47.31 4.96
C PRO A 899 -15.03 -46.71 6.24
N THR A 900 -16.36 -46.57 6.30
CA THR A 900 -17.09 -45.95 7.43
C THR A 900 -17.34 -46.91 8.60
N THR A 901 -16.54 -47.95 8.79
CA THR A 901 -16.72 -48.85 9.94
C THR A 901 -15.80 -48.44 11.08
N GLY A 902 -16.25 -47.49 11.92
CA GLY A 902 -15.67 -47.34 13.26
C GLY A 902 -15.67 -45.97 13.95
N LEU A 903 -15.96 -44.85 13.27
CA LEU A 903 -15.87 -43.52 13.89
C LEU A 903 -17.25 -42.91 14.24
N PRO A 904 -17.45 -42.36 15.46
CA PRO A 904 -18.66 -41.60 15.82
C PRO A 904 -18.77 -40.31 15.01
N GLY A 905 -19.97 -40.03 14.50
CA GLY A 905 -20.21 -39.06 13.42
C GLY A 905 -19.92 -37.58 13.76
N LEU A 906 -19.16 -36.95 12.86
CA LEU A 906 -19.06 -35.50 12.68
C LEU A 906 -19.75 -35.13 11.36
N GLY A 907 -21.07 -34.98 11.40
CA GLY A 907 -21.87 -34.62 10.24
C GLY A 907 -22.30 -33.16 10.31
N SER A 908 -21.45 -32.24 9.82
CA SER A 908 -21.82 -30.98 9.15
C SER A 908 -20.62 -30.03 9.00
N LEU A 909 -19.86 -30.19 7.92
CA LEU A 909 -19.06 -29.11 7.34
C LEU A 909 -19.53 -28.93 5.88
N PRO A 910 -19.81 -27.70 5.42
CA PRO A 910 -20.24 -27.46 4.05
C PRO A 910 -19.01 -27.45 3.11
N VAL A 911 -18.82 -28.53 2.35
CA VAL A 911 -17.78 -28.67 1.31
C VAL A 911 -18.27 -28.14 -0.04
N SER A 912 -18.63 -26.85 -0.11
CA SER A 912 -19.01 -26.23 -1.39
C SER A 912 -18.39 -24.84 -1.48
N GLY A 913 -17.28 -24.73 -2.22
CA GLY A 913 -16.66 -23.42 -2.50
C GLY A 913 -15.19 -23.37 -2.90
N LEU A 914 -14.50 -24.48 -3.17
CA LEU A 914 -13.12 -24.42 -3.70
C LEU A 914 -13.16 -24.35 -5.24
N PRO A 915 -12.64 -23.28 -5.90
CA PRO A 915 -12.59 -23.21 -7.34
C PRO A 915 -11.32 -23.91 -7.85
N LEU A 916 -11.43 -25.22 -8.13
CA LEU A 916 -10.35 -26.02 -8.74
C LEU A 916 -10.54 -26.13 -10.27
N THR A 917 -10.81 -25.01 -10.96
CA THR A 917 -11.16 -25.02 -12.40
C THR A 917 -10.31 -24.12 -13.31
N ALA A 918 -9.16 -23.63 -12.84
CA ALA A 918 -8.25 -22.82 -13.68
C ALA A 918 -6.87 -23.47 -13.86
N LEU A 919 -6.81 -24.76 -14.18
CA LEU A 919 -5.57 -25.41 -14.68
C LEU A 919 -5.91 -26.34 -15.84
N THR A 920 -6.13 -25.77 -17.02
CA THR A 920 -6.00 -26.50 -18.28
C THR A 920 -5.22 -25.62 -19.25
N ALA A 921 -3.90 -25.75 -19.27
CA ALA A 921 -3.07 -25.22 -20.35
C ALA A 921 -3.39 -26.00 -21.63
N SER A 922 -3.92 -25.31 -22.64
CA SER A 922 -3.93 -25.82 -24.01
C SER A 922 -2.66 -25.32 -24.70
N PRO A 923 -1.94 -26.15 -25.49
CA PRO A 923 -0.75 -25.70 -26.20
C PRO A 923 -1.14 -24.64 -27.25
N LEU A 924 -0.48 -23.48 -27.23
CA LEU A 924 -0.67 -22.41 -28.20
C LEU A 924 -0.10 -22.86 -29.56
N GLU A 925 -0.95 -23.03 -30.58
CA GLU A 925 -0.49 -23.11 -31.97
C GLU A 925 -0.12 -21.70 -32.47
N VAL A 926 1.14 -21.54 -32.87
CA VAL A 926 1.67 -20.33 -33.50
C VAL A 926 1.21 -20.30 -34.96
N SER A 927 0.17 -19.52 -35.25
CA SER A 927 -0.19 -19.15 -36.62
C SER A 927 -1.01 -17.85 -36.59
N HIS A 928 -0.52 -16.83 -37.30
CA HIS A 928 -1.13 -15.52 -37.58
C HIS A 928 -0.62 -14.33 -36.76
N LEU A 929 0.61 -13.90 -37.08
CA LEU A 929 1.05 -12.51 -36.96
C LEU A 929 0.26 -11.62 -37.93
N GLY A 930 -0.51 -10.69 -37.38
CA GLY A 930 -1.19 -9.64 -38.12
C GLY A 930 -1.94 -8.67 -37.20
N ALA A 931 -1.39 -7.46 -37.07
CA ALA A 931 -1.94 -6.24 -36.47
C ALA A 931 -1.82 -6.04 -34.95
N LEU A 932 -1.02 -5.02 -34.61
CA LEU A 932 -0.84 -4.37 -33.31
C LEU A 932 -2.05 -3.47 -32.94
N GLU A 933 -3.24 -4.05 -32.78
CA GLU A 933 -4.38 -3.37 -32.16
C GLU A 933 -4.99 -4.29 -31.09
N GLY A 934 -4.77 -3.98 -29.81
CA GLY A 934 -5.50 -4.60 -28.70
C GLY A 934 -4.64 -5.09 -27.52
N LEU A 935 -3.93 -4.19 -26.87
CA LEU A 935 -3.35 -4.44 -25.54
C LEU A 935 -4.46 -4.33 -24.46
N SER A 936 -5.50 -5.17 -24.56
CA SER A 936 -6.70 -5.15 -23.70
C SER A 936 -7.02 -6.51 -23.04
N GLY A 937 -6.10 -7.47 -23.11
CA GLY A 937 -6.41 -8.89 -22.92
C GLY A 937 -5.72 -9.65 -21.78
N LEU A 938 -4.94 -8.99 -20.92
CA LEU A 938 -4.32 -9.63 -19.73
C LEU A 938 -5.11 -9.42 -18.43
N GLY A 939 -6.41 -9.10 -18.54
CA GLY A 939 -7.31 -9.03 -17.39
C GLY A 939 -7.90 -10.39 -17.06
N GLY A 940 -7.45 -11.02 -15.97
CA GLY A 940 -8.23 -12.06 -15.28
C GLY A 940 -7.44 -13.31 -14.92
N GLY A 941 -6.86 -13.32 -13.71
CA GLY A 941 -6.22 -14.51 -13.17
C GLY A 941 -5.56 -14.37 -11.80
N LEU A 942 -6.06 -13.49 -10.92
CA LEU A 942 -5.69 -13.50 -9.50
C LEU A 942 -6.89 -14.02 -8.67
N PRO A 943 -6.67 -14.83 -7.62
CA PRO A 943 -7.75 -15.40 -6.81
C PRO A 943 -8.53 -14.31 -6.07
N ASP A 944 -9.87 -14.43 -6.10
CA ASP A 944 -10.80 -13.55 -5.41
C ASP A 944 -10.74 -13.75 -3.89
N VAL A 945 -10.08 -12.82 -3.19
CA VAL A 945 -9.92 -12.78 -1.72
C VAL A 945 -11.25 -12.57 -0.95
N SER A 946 -12.40 -12.49 -1.62
CA SER A 946 -13.70 -12.33 -0.98
C SER A 946 -14.38 -13.63 -0.52
N SER A 947 -13.81 -14.81 -0.79
CA SER A 947 -14.44 -16.10 -0.46
C SER A 947 -14.00 -16.76 0.86
N LEU A 948 -13.29 -16.05 1.75
CA LEU A 948 -13.00 -16.56 3.10
C LEU A 948 -14.24 -16.41 4.01
N PRO A 949 -14.72 -17.47 4.68
CA PRO A 949 -15.91 -17.40 5.52
C PRO A 949 -15.57 -16.73 6.86
N VAL A 950 -15.82 -15.42 6.99
CA VAL A 950 -15.86 -14.76 8.30
C VAL A 950 -17.32 -14.63 8.74
N SER A 951 -17.82 -15.65 9.44
CA SER A 951 -19.07 -15.54 10.21
C SER A 951 -18.73 -15.54 11.70
N LEU A 952 -18.90 -14.39 12.36
CA LEU A 952 -18.88 -14.27 13.81
C LEU A 952 -19.99 -15.16 14.42
N PRO A 953 -19.74 -15.96 15.48
CA PRO A 953 -20.78 -16.78 16.08
C PRO A 953 -21.84 -15.90 16.77
N THR A 954 -23.07 -15.90 16.25
CA THR A 954 -24.23 -15.40 16.99
C THR A 954 -24.63 -16.43 18.06
N THR A 955 -24.81 -15.98 19.29
CA THR A 955 -25.15 -16.75 20.50
C THR A 955 -26.57 -17.35 20.49
N GLY A 956 -26.87 -18.23 19.54
CA GLY A 956 -28.20 -18.83 19.42
C GLY A 956 -28.17 -20.26 18.90
N GLY A 957 -27.78 -21.22 19.74
CA GLY A 957 -27.93 -22.63 19.38
C GLY A 957 -27.05 -23.61 20.15
N LEU A 958 -27.26 -23.74 21.47
CA LEU A 958 -26.81 -24.93 22.19
C LEU A 958 -28.03 -25.75 22.61
N PRO A 959 -28.14 -27.04 22.22
CA PRO A 959 -29.18 -27.92 22.71
C PRO A 959 -28.89 -28.28 24.18
N LEU A 960 -29.70 -27.75 25.09
CA LEU A 960 -29.74 -28.17 26.49
C LEU A 960 -30.24 -29.62 26.58
N GLY A 961 -29.31 -30.56 26.57
CA GLY A 961 -29.55 -31.98 26.82
C GLY A 961 -29.87 -32.26 28.28
N SER A 962 -31.08 -32.74 28.52
CA SER A 962 -31.61 -33.17 29.81
C SER A 962 -30.76 -34.25 30.51
N ARG A 963 -30.14 -33.90 31.64
CA ARG A 963 -29.90 -34.83 32.77
C ARG A 963 -29.76 -34.04 34.06
N ALA A 964 -30.90 -33.87 34.73
CA ALA A 964 -30.95 -33.45 36.12
C ALA A 964 -30.47 -34.60 37.01
N ALA A 965 -29.41 -34.36 37.79
CA ALA A 965 -29.11 -35.09 39.02
C ALA A 965 -28.45 -34.12 40.01
N GLU A 966 -29.23 -33.79 41.04
CA GLU A 966 -28.88 -33.27 42.37
C GLU A 966 -27.59 -32.44 42.55
N ARG A 967 -27.79 -31.12 42.69
CA ARG A 967 -27.18 -30.38 43.80
C ARG A 967 -28.27 -29.52 44.44
N ALA A 968 -28.73 -29.95 45.61
CA ALA A 968 -29.52 -29.15 46.52
C ALA A 968 -28.60 -28.07 47.12
N ASP A 969 -28.99 -26.81 46.97
CA ASP A 969 -28.78 -25.69 47.88
C ASP A 969 -28.79 -24.40 47.06
N LEU A 970 -29.95 -23.74 47.01
CA LEU A 970 -30.16 -22.29 46.93
C LEU A 970 -31.68 -22.01 46.86
N PRO A 971 -32.20 -20.99 47.59
CA PRO A 971 -33.63 -20.85 47.85
C PRO A 971 -34.39 -20.24 46.66
N GLN A 972 -35.54 -20.85 46.33
CA GLN A 972 -36.51 -20.27 45.41
C GLN A 972 -37.30 -19.13 46.06
N VAL A 973 -37.43 -18.01 45.34
CA VAL A 973 -38.51 -17.03 45.56
C VAL A 973 -39.30 -16.87 44.27
N ASN A 974 -40.59 -17.14 44.40
CA ASN A 974 -41.61 -17.18 43.38
C ASN A 974 -42.27 -15.80 43.21
N THR A 975 -42.71 -15.51 41.98
CA THR A 975 -43.91 -14.72 41.59
C THR A 975 -43.98 -13.22 41.91
N LEU A 976 -44.12 -12.38 40.88
CA LEU A 976 -45.37 -11.68 40.47
C LEU A 976 -45.11 -10.69 39.28
N PRO A 977 -46.15 -10.22 38.54
CA PRO A 977 -46.16 -10.01 37.08
C PRO A 977 -46.37 -8.55 36.66
N VAL A 978 -46.08 -8.17 35.40
CA VAL A 978 -46.74 -7.04 34.73
C VAL A 978 -46.82 -7.25 33.20
N GLU A 979 -48.06 -7.37 32.74
CA GLU A 979 -48.59 -7.24 31.38
C GLU A 979 -48.77 -5.74 31.00
N LEU A 980 -48.98 -5.44 29.71
CA LEU A 980 -49.39 -4.16 29.04
C LEU A 980 -48.22 -3.47 28.31
N LEU A 981 -48.21 -3.19 27.00
CA LEU A 981 -49.14 -3.10 25.84
C LEU A 981 -48.24 -2.86 24.57
N PRO A 982 -48.73 -2.71 23.33
CA PRO A 982 -49.85 -3.33 22.63
C PRO A 982 -49.45 -3.95 21.26
N THR A 983 -50.22 -4.93 20.83
CA THR A 983 -50.31 -5.45 19.46
C THR A 983 -51.12 -4.49 18.58
N ASP A 984 -50.51 -3.96 17.51
CA ASP A 984 -51.17 -3.72 16.22
C ASP A 984 -50.19 -3.07 15.22
N LEU A 985 -50.04 -3.71 14.06
CA LEU A 985 -49.76 -3.19 12.69
C LEU A 985 -48.80 -4.10 11.87
N PRO A 986 -48.93 -4.13 10.53
CA PRO A 986 -49.46 -5.28 9.82
C PRO A 986 -48.41 -6.10 9.06
N SER A 987 -48.81 -7.34 8.78
CA SER A 987 -48.17 -8.24 7.83
C SER A 987 -48.28 -7.70 6.40
N ALA A 988 -47.19 -7.88 5.65
CA ALA A 988 -47.03 -7.69 4.20
C ALA A 988 -46.64 -6.28 3.71
N LEU A 989 -45.36 -6.14 3.39
CA LEU A 989 -44.88 -5.36 2.25
C LEU A 989 -43.97 -6.24 1.38
N PRO A 990 -43.92 -5.99 0.06
CA PRO A 990 -43.63 -6.99 -0.96
C PRO A 990 -42.13 -7.18 -1.21
N ILE A 991 -41.74 -8.43 -1.45
CA ILE A 991 -40.49 -8.78 -2.10
C ILE A 991 -40.60 -8.30 -3.56
N GLY A 992 -39.87 -7.24 -3.89
CA GLY A 992 -39.73 -6.70 -5.24
C GLY A 992 -38.28 -6.80 -5.69
N ASP A 993 -38.06 -7.66 -6.68
CA ASP A 993 -36.98 -7.73 -7.67
C ASP A 993 -35.65 -7.06 -7.32
N THR A 994 -34.67 -7.88 -6.94
CA THR A 994 -33.25 -7.58 -7.07
C THR A 994 -32.92 -7.33 -8.54
N GLN A 995 -32.88 -6.06 -8.94
CA GLN A 995 -32.14 -5.67 -10.13
C GLN A 995 -30.67 -6.03 -9.92
N VAL A 996 -30.19 -6.89 -10.81
CA VAL A 996 -28.78 -7.20 -11.02
C VAL A 996 -28.03 -5.88 -11.22
N LEU A 997 -27.15 -5.55 -10.29
CA LEU A 997 -26.13 -4.52 -10.49
C LEU A 997 -24.88 -5.18 -11.10
N PRO A 998 -24.15 -4.49 -11.99
CA PRO A 998 -23.11 -5.10 -12.82
C PRO A 998 -21.91 -5.56 -12.00
N ALA A 999 -21.24 -6.59 -12.51
CA ALA A 999 -19.96 -7.10 -12.04
C ALA A 999 -18.93 -5.97 -11.93
N VAL A 1000 -18.21 -5.92 -10.82
CA VAL A 1000 -17.05 -5.04 -10.64
C VAL A 1000 -15.83 -5.83 -11.11
N ASP A 1001 -15.20 -5.32 -12.16
CA ASP A 1001 -14.02 -5.85 -12.83
C ASP A 1001 -12.75 -5.55 -12.01
N ALA A 1002 -11.82 -6.50 -11.94
CA ALA A 1002 -10.53 -6.36 -11.25
C ALA A 1002 -9.59 -5.35 -11.91
N GLY A 1003 -9.94 -4.80 -13.08
CA GLY A 1003 -9.34 -3.57 -13.63
C GLY A 1003 -9.63 -2.30 -12.79
N SER A 1004 -10.50 -2.36 -11.78
CA SER A 1004 -10.86 -1.20 -10.94
C SER A 1004 -9.99 -1.00 -9.68
N LEU A 1005 -8.87 -1.70 -9.55
CA LEU A 1005 -7.89 -1.53 -8.47
C LEU A 1005 -6.54 -0.96 -8.92
N ALA A 1006 -6.27 -0.90 -10.23
CA ALA A 1006 -5.47 0.20 -10.74
C ALA A 1006 -6.29 1.49 -10.56
N PRO A 1007 -5.70 2.66 -10.30
CA PRO A 1007 -6.41 3.90 -10.51
C PRO A 1007 -6.74 4.01 -12.00
N ALA A 1008 -7.87 3.42 -12.41
CA ALA A 1008 -8.68 3.96 -13.48
C ALA A 1008 -9.32 5.24 -12.91
N GLY A 1009 -8.48 6.25 -12.69
CA GLY A 1009 -8.96 7.59 -12.88
C GLY A 1009 -9.46 7.64 -14.32
N GLU A 1010 -10.78 7.79 -14.49
CA GLU A 1010 -11.12 8.98 -15.26
C GLU A 1010 -10.29 10.08 -14.61
N LEU A 1011 -9.20 10.48 -15.29
CA LEU A 1011 -8.68 11.81 -15.18
C LEU A 1011 -9.93 12.66 -14.95
N PRO A 1012 -10.10 13.34 -13.80
CA PRO A 1012 -10.99 14.47 -13.79
C PRO A 1012 -10.59 15.20 -15.05
N ALA A 1013 -11.52 15.41 -15.98
CA ALA A 1013 -11.26 16.33 -17.07
C ALA A 1013 -10.74 17.57 -16.34
N LEU A 1014 -9.42 17.77 -16.40
CA LEU A 1014 -8.77 19.00 -16.00
C LEU A 1014 -9.70 20.03 -16.60
N PRO A 1015 -10.36 20.89 -15.80
CA PRO A 1015 -11.26 21.88 -16.39
C PRO A 1015 -10.43 22.56 -17.45
N GLN A 1016 -10.76 22.27 -18.73
CA GLN A 1016 -9.84 22.34 -19.86
C GLN A 1016 -8.80 23.42 -19.58
N LEU A 1017 -7.63 23.01 -19.06
CA LEU A 1017 -6.47 23.86 -19.18
C LEU A 1017 -6.25 23.81 -20.67
N ASP A 1018 -6.74 24.85 -21.32
CA ASP A 1018 -6.50 25.14 -22.70
C ASP A 1018 -5.02 24.85 -22.92
N SER A 1019 -4.72 23.77 -23.63
CA SER A 1019 -3.36 23.35 -23.95
C SER A 1019 -2.75 24.29 -24.98
N SER A 1020 -3.34 25.48 -25.17
CA SER A 1020 -2.66 26.66 -25.68
C SER A 1020 -1.89 27.34 -24.52
N PRO A 1021 -0.54 27.39 -24.56
CA PRO A 1021 0.26 28.23 -23.68
C PRO A 1021 -0.07 29.73 -23.82
N LEU A 1022 -0.91 30.10 -24.80
CA LEU A 1022 -1.48 31.44 -24.95
C LEU A 1022 -2.44 31.80 -23.81
N GLY A 1023 -3.14 30.84 -23.19
CA GLY A 1023 -4.11 31.10 -22.11
C GLY A 1023 -3.46 31.56 -20.81
N SER A 1024 -2.34 30.95 -20.43
CA SER A 1024 -1.51 31.36 -19.28
C SER A 1024 -0.72 32.64 -19.56
N PHE A 1025 -0.28 32.85 -20.80
CA PHE A 1025 0.37 34.09 -21.25
C PHE A 1025 -0.61 35.29 -21.32
N GLN A 1026 -1.88 35.05 -21.66
CA GLN A 1026 -2.94 36.07 -21.68
C GLN A 1026 -3.36 36.49 -20.26
N GLY A 1027 -3.36 35.57 -19.28
CA GLY A 1027 -3.61 35.91 -17.87
C GLY A 1027 -2.56 36.84 -17.25
N VAL A 1028 -1.31 36.74 -17.70
CA VAL A 1028 -0.20 37.63 -17.31
C VAL A 1028 -0.24 38.95 -18.08
N LEU A 1029 -0.60 38.94 -19.37
CA LEU A 1029 -0.76 40.16 -20.19
C LEU A 1029 -2.00 40.99 -19.82
N ASP A 1030 -3.11 40.36 -19.44
CA ASP A 1030 -4.35 41.05 -19.01
C ASP A 1030 -4.20 41.72 -17.63
N GLY A 1031 -3.23 41.26 -16.82
CA GLY A 1031 -2.82 41.88 -15.57
C GLY A 1031 -1.93 43.12 -15.73
N VAL A 1032 -1.36 43.34 -16.92
CA VAL A 1032 -0.47 44.47 -17.25
C VAL A 1032 -1.14 45.34 -18.33
N SER A 1033 -2.27 45.97 -17.98
CA SER A 1033 -2.82 47.04 -18.80
C SER A 1033 -1.94 48.30 -18.67
N VAL A 1034 -0.97 48.45 -19.57
CA VAL A 1034 -0.30 49.74 -19.83
C VAL A 1034 -1.27 50.63 -20.62
N ASN A 1035 -2.22 51.23 -19.92
CA ASN A 1035 -2.93 52.40 -20.43
C ASN A 1035 -2.02 53.62 -20.29
N ASP A 1036 -1.12 53.81 -21.26
CA ASP A 1036 -0.67 55.12 -21.73
C ASP A 1036 0.49 54.95 -22.72
N PHE A 1037 0.22 54.66 -23.99
CA PHE A 1037 0.97 55.25 -25.10
C PHE A 1037 0.13 55.21 -26.38
N ASN A 1038 -0.24 56.41 -26.83
CA ASN A 1038 -1.10 56.65 -27.98
C ASN A 1038 -0.23 57.28 -29.07
N LEU A 1039 0.14 56.55 -30.12
CA LEU A 1039 0.67 57.12 -31.36
C LEU A 1039 0.17 56.27 -32.53
N GLY A 1040 -0.55 56.93 -33.43
CA GLY A 1040 -1.20 56.33 -34.60
C GLY A 1040 -0.32 56.22 -35.84
#